data_AF-A0A2G8D660-F1
#
_entry.id   AF-A0A2G8D660-F1
#
_cell.length_a   1.000
_cell.length_b   1.000
_cell.length_c   1.000
_cell.angle_alpha   90.00
_cell.angle_beta   90.00
_cell.angle_gamma   90.00
#
_symmetry.space_group_name_H-M   'P 1'
#
loop_
_entity.id
_entity.type
_entity.pdbx_description
1 polymer ?
#
loop_
_entity_poly.entity_id
_entity_poly.type
_entity_poly.pdbx_seq_one_letter_code
_entity_poly.pdbx_strand_id
1 'polypeptide(L)'
;MVKLPGGRARLERREERRDRRGAVRIAQGLVCALIASLIVTVAVPVAANAAVRQSVASISPTVGSDRVVAFTITCGASSTCSGTATAKLSTGGSKQLSYRIAKKSSKTLTWTLGAADHRKFAAKGRATLTVTGRAAKPAKETFSKSATVTPATAQLKLLKSSYDIADDREVPLALNCAAATGCTASARLLLGSTEVAQQTIRAKRGAVTVKLRLPATNYEQLAADGGRYSIRILESAPKRVETTRALSLRVAEKPAPQRGLSKAYVERNWTPTAYDTCPAKLHASYRVVGPDGKYYPSWHPAQVIDPATGRTCTFGHEHGADPASSEIFDWVSSFTAPKDVVPTEPTGLPFGYTSEELDNYVQHDHGDMSMRHEDNGGHKVFVANNVKMLDADRNWLRLGDGTQLTCDFLIKQHQGSWSPDAISNNAHEILFAARCDDGTELITSMLSRFGNANEMFSTCAPDSPVPTVGSTLPAGDGGKRIIPTTECVKRNPTDWSLYELWEGENSLVTADGAVLARFDPWFGVRNPSRLSDSRVSTATSNGISRPVDLAWLTEGAVTDYLWAGLAEQERFDYSDPRSPFNGARRDFYLGDLQVSDPGTKNGIVFTDPYGGSAGPERRVGSIAQLIKPGSVLGTVKLSRQKFDAKADFGKDNGVHAPN
;
A
#
# COMPACT_ATOMS: atom_id res chain seq x y z
N MET A 1 2.63 38.31 -42.51
CA MET A 1 2.10 39.56 -41.92
C MET A 1 1.48 39.15 -40.58
N VAL A 2 1.88 39.56 -39.37
CA VAL A 2 2.56 40.73 -38.78
C VAL A 2 3.44 40.18 -37.60
N LYS A 3 4.78 40.21 -37.60
CA LYS A 3 5.77 41.24 -37.15
C LYS A 3 5.81 41.58 -35.64
N LEU A 4 6.72 40.89 -34.90
CA LEU A 4 7.82 41.27 -33.94
C LEU A 4 7.73 42.57 -33.09
N PRO A 5 8.48 42.75 -31.96
CA PRO A 5 9.81 42.19 -31.56
C PRO A 5 9.87 41.73 -30.07
N GLY A 6 10.93 41.26 -29.41
CA GLY A 6 12.39 41.14 -29.60
C GLY A 6 13.02 41.14 -28.20
N GLY A 7 14.14 40.43 -27.98
CA GLY A 7 14.89 40.55 -26.71
C GLY A 7 15.85 39.40 -26.40
N ARG A 8 17.05 39.45 -26.98
CA ARG A 8 18.24 38.70 -26.54
C ARG A 8 18.92 39.44 -25.38
N ALA A 9 19.48 38.72 -24.40
CA ALA A 9 20.72 39.14 -23.76
C ALA A 9 21.54 37.95 -23.26
N ARG A 10 22.78 37.91 -23.76
CA ARG A 10 23.90 37.02 -23.48
C ARG A 10 24.90 37.86 -22.68
N LEU A 11 25.61 37.31 -21.68
CA LEU A 11 26.86 37.80 -21.04
C LEU A 11 27.06 36.87 -19.82
N GLU A 12 28.03 35.97 -19.67
CA GLU A 12 29.47 35.90 -19.97
C GLU A 12 30.38 36.97 -19.34
N ARG A 13 31.29 36.45 -18.49
CA ARG A 13 32.61 36.96 -18.04
C ARG A 13 32.73 37.92 -16.85
N ARG A 14 33.50 37.48 -15.85
CA ARG A 14 34.85 37.98 -15.42
C ARG A 14 35.11 37.47 -14.00
N GLU A 15 36.07 36.59 -13.74
CA GLU A 15 37.52 36.85 -13.57
C GLU A 15 37.86 38.25 -13.03
N GLU A 16 38.23 38.32 -11.75
CA GLU A 16 39.21 39.31 -11.29
C GLU A 16 40.00 38.77 -10.08
N ARG A 17 41.22 38.29 -10.37
CA ARG A 17 42.35 38.38 -9.44
C ARG A 17 42.68 39.86 -9.26
N ARG A 18 42.81 40.34 -8.03
CA ARG A 18 43.64 41.51 -7.75
C ARG A 18 44.49 41.32 -6.51
N ASP A 19 45.76 41.13 -6.83
CA ASP A 19 46.95 41.30 -6.01
C ASP A 19 47.08 42.77 -5.58
N ARG A 20 47.38 43.03 -4.29
CA ARG A 20 47.99 44.30 -3.86
C ARG A 20 48.97 44.07 -2.71
N ARG A 21 50.24 44.18 -3.07
CA ARG A 21 51.41 44.45 -2.23
C ARG A 21 51.38 45.87 -1.65
N GLY A 22 52.07 46.04 -0.52
CA GLY A 22 52.46 47.30 0.13
C GLY A 22 52.53 47.04 1.65
N ALA A 23 53.62 46.64 2.29
CA ALA A 23 54.98 47.18 2.38
C ALA A 23 55.06 48.60 3.00
N VAL A 24 55.83 48.71 4.10
CA VAL A 24 56.54 49.91 4.62
C VAL A 24 55.67 50.86 5.47
N ARG A 25 56.01 51.35 6.68
CA ARG A 25 57.15 51.26 7.64
C ARG A 25 56.79 52.10 8.90
N ILE A 26 57.49 51.81 10.03
CA ILE A 26 57.96 52.75 11.10
C ILE A 26 56.87 53.36 12.02
N ALA A 27 57.00 53.53 13.35
CA ALA A 27 58.11 53.66 14.31
C ALA A 27 57.64 53.14 15.70
N GLN A 28 58.45 52.41 16.48
CA GLN A 28 59.48 52.85 17.45
C GLN A 28 59.00 53.52 18.74
N GLY A 29 59.47 52.94 19.85
CA GLY A 29 59.68 53.56 21.16
C GLY A 29 59.28 52.61 22.30
N LEU A 30 60.05 52.34 23.36
CA LEU A 30 61.42 52.62 23.82
C LEU A 30 61.54 51.71 25.09
N VAL A 31 62.55 50.83 25.24
CA VAL A 31 63.76 51.01 26.09
C VAL A 31 63.62 50.61 27.58
N CYS A 32 64.71 49.98 28.07
CA CYS A 32 65.13 49.70 29.46
C CYS A 32 64.51 48.48 30.17
N ALA A 33 65.23 47.63 30.90
CA ALA A 33 66.65 47.59 31.25
C ALA A 33 67.05 46.14 31.65
N LEU A 34 68.24 45.71 31.22
CA LEU A 34 69.03 44.68 31.88
C LEU A 34 69.77 45.34 33.06
N ILE A 35 69.56 44.86 34.28
CA ILE A 35 70.50 45.05 35.39
C ILE A 35 70.71 43.70 36.08
N ALA A 36 71.99 43.38 36.24
CA ALA A 36 72.52 42.22 36.92
C ALA A 36 72.13 42.20 38.40
N SER A 37 71.88 41.01 38.93
CA SER A 37 72.03 40.73 40.35
C SER A 37 72.64 39.34 40.49
N LEU A 38 73.97 39.32 40.55
CA LEU A 38 74.74 38.26 41.18
C LEU A 38 74.30 38.22 42.66
N ILE A 39 73.52 37.23 43.06
CA ILE A 39 73.32 36.89 44.47
C ILE A 39 73.99 35.55 44.70
N VAL A 40 75.10 35.61 45.44
CA VAL A 40 75.76 34.49 46.07
C VAL A 40 74.81 33.93 47.13
N THR A 41 74.07 32.86 46.81
CA THR A 41 73.37 32.06 47.83
C THR A 41 74.31 31.00 48.36
N VAL A 42 74.80 31.25 49.58
CA VAL A 42 75.50 30.28 50.42
C VAL A 42 74.62 29.03 50.55
N ALA A 43 75.15 27.88 50.10
CA ALA A 43 74.51 26.59 50.27
C ALA A 43 74.55 26.22 51.77
N VAL A 44 73.44 26.44 52.46
CA VAL A 44 73.18 25.79 53.76
C VAL A 44 72.78 24.35 53.45
N PRO A 45 73.41 23.32 54.05
CA PRO A 45 72.98 21.94 53.87
C PRO A 45 71.58 21.77 54.45
N VAL A 46 70.57 21.76 53.59
CA VAL A 46 69.22 21.32 53.96
C VAL A 46 69.33 19.84 54.26
N ALA A 47 69.04 19.46 55.49
CA ALA A 47 68.93 18.07 55.92
C ALA A 47 68.19 17.27 54.83
N ALA A 48 68.81 16.18 54.36
CA ALA A 48 68.20 15.27 53.40
C ALA A 48 66.89 14.73 54.02
N ASN A 49 65.78 15.42 53.73
CA ASN A 49 64.44 14.94 54.05
C ASN A 49 64.32 13.60 53.35
N ALA A 50 64.26 12.53 54.14
CA ALA A 50 64.09 11.18 53.64
C ALA A 50 62.92 11.18 52.65
N ALA A 51 63.23 11.06 51.35
CA ALA A 51 62.23 11.11 50.31
C ALA A 51 61.18 10.03 50.61
N VAL A 52 59.92 10.45 50.79
CA VAL A 52 58.79 9.56 51.06
C VAL A 52 58.82 8.45 50.02
N ARG A 53 59.09 7.22 50.47
CA ARG A 53 59.41 6.12 49.55
C ARG A 53 58.18 5.60 48.83
N GLN A 54 57.00 5.80 49.42
CA GLN A 54 55.70 5.41 48.90
C GLN A 54 54.65 6.49 49.19
N SER A 55 53.87 6.84 48.17
CA SER A 55 52.82 7.85 48.30
C SER A 55 51.65 7.55 47.37
N VAL A 56 50.48 8.12 47.66
CA VAL A 56 49.35 8.11 46.72
C VAL A 56 49.58 9.22 45.70
N ALA A 57 49.97 8.83 44.48
CA ALA A 57 50.23 9.77 43.40
C ALA A 57 48.94 10.49 42.99
N SER A 58 47.88 9.71 42.74
CA SER A 58 46.61 10.24 42.25
C SER A 58 45.42 9.46 42.82
N ILE A 59 44.30 10.15 42.89
CA ILE A 59 42.98 9.59 43.18
C ILE A 59 42.08 9.99 42.01
N SER A 60 41.33 9.05 41.43
CA SER A 60 40.37 9.36 40.38
C SER A 60 39.32 10.34 40.90
N PRO A 61 39.15 11.52 40.28
CA PRO A 61 38.24 12.55 40.77
C PRO A 61 36.76 12.19 40.56
N THR A 62 36.48 11.15 39.78
CA THR A 62 35.13 10.72 39.43
C THR A 62 34.94 9.23 39.63
N VAL A 63 33.74 8.82 40.06
CA VAL A 63 33.29 7.42 40.13
C VAL A 63 32.11 7.24 39.20
N GLY A 64 32.22 6.27 38.28
CA GLY A 64 31.20 5.98 37.28
C GLY A 64 30.14 4.98 37.76
N SER A 65 29.25 4.57 36.85
CA SER A 65 28.24 3.54 37.10
C SER A 65 28.82 2.13 37.30
N ASP A 66 30.08 1.89 36.93
CA ASP A 66 30.84 0.69 37.34
C ASP A 66 31.12 0.64 38.85
N ARG A 67 30.91 1.76 39.55
CA ARG A 67 31.17 1.92 40.98
C ARG A 67 32.65 1.80 41.34
N VAL A 68 33.55 1.97 40.38
CA VAL A 68 34.99 1.78 40.60
C VAL A 68 35.63 3.07 41.08
N VAL A 69 36.18 3.01 42.29
CA VAL A 69 37.13 3.98 42.81
C VAL A 69 38.54 3.52 42.42
N ALA A 70 39.33 4.40 41.82
CA ALA A 70 40.71 4.09 41.45
C ALA A 70 41.67 5.09 42.11
N PHE A 71 42.81 4.60 42.59
CA PHE A 71 43.90 5.43 43.09
C PHE A 71 45.25 4.77 42.77
N THR A 72 46.26 5.59 42.51
CA THR A 72 47.60 5.12 42.11
C THR A 72 48.57 5.33 43.26
N ILE A 73 49.25 4.26 43.64
CA ILE A 73 50.37 4.32 44.57
C ILE A 73 51.67 4.32 43.77
N THR A 74 52.60 5.19 44.11
CA THR A 74 53.94 5.26 43.54
C THR A 74 54.98 4.72 44.50
N CYS A 75 55.97 4.01 43.95
CA CYS A 75 57.15 3.56 44.66
C CYS A 75 58.36 4.36 44.18
N GLY A 76 58.85 5.30 45.00
CA GLY A 76 60.05 6.08 44.71
C GLY A 76 61.35 5.35 45.08
N ALA A 77 61.26 4.23 45.80
CA ALA A 77 62.42 3.48 46.24
C ALA A 77 63.18 2.79 45.09
N SER A 78 64.47 2.54 45.32
CA SER A 78 65.34 1.72 44.45
C SER A 78 65.03 0.21 44.54
N SER A 79 64.15 -0.19 45.45
CA SER A 79 63.68 -1.57 45.65
C SER A 79 62.17 -1.66 45.54
N THR A 80 61.65 -2.89 45.43
CA THR A 80 60.20 -3.17 45.34
C THR A 80 59.48 -2.72 46.59
N CYS A 81 58.41 -1.95 46.41
CA CYS A 81 57.53 -1.52 47.48
C CYS A 81 56.36 -2.51 47.68
N SER A 82 55.98 -2.76 48.92
CA SER A 82 54.78 -3.55 49.23
C SER A 82 54.14 -3.07 50.52
N GLY A 83 52.83 -3.24 50.65
CA GLY A 83 52.08 -2.81 51.82
C GLY A 83 50.58 -3.05 51.68
N THR A 84 49.80 -2.39 52.53
CA THR A 84 48.33 -2.34 52.43
C THR A 84 47.87 -0.90 52.32
N ALA A 85 46.79 -0.65 51.60
CA ALA A 85 46.13 0.64 51.49
C ALA A 85 44.63 0.48 51.79
N THR A 86 44.12 1.29 52.70
CA THR A 86 42.70 1.36 53.05
C THR A 86 42.09 2.58 52.39
N ALA A 87 41.12 2.37 51.51
CA ALA A 87 40.32 3.41 50.90
C ALA A 87 38.99 3.53 51.65
N LYS A 88 38.66 4.73 52.14
CA LYS A 88 37.42 5.02 52.88
C LYS A 88 36.70 6.21 52.26
N LEU A 89 35.40 6.07 52.02
CA LEU A 89 34.56 7.12 51.47
C LEU A 89 33.73 7.78 52.57
N SER A 90 33.65 9.11 52.59
CA SER A 90 32.93 9.87 53.63
C SER A 90 31.42 9.60 53.67
N THR A 91 30.84 9.02 52.61
CA THR A 91 29.42 8.65 52.50
C THR A 91 29.13 7.22 52.94
N GLY A 92 30.14 6.44 53.32
CA GLY A 92 30.03 5.03 53.68
C GLY A 92 30.88 4.12 52.80
N GLY A 93 31.31 2.99 53.36
CA GLY A 93 32.17 2.02 52.72
C GLY A 93 33.67 2.22 53.03
N SER A 94 34.38 1.10 53.16
CA SER A 94 35.84 1.06 53.29
C SER A 94 36.37 -0.26 52.70
N LYS A 95 37.54 -0.22 52.05
CA LYS A 95 38.21 -1.42 51.54
C LYS A 95 39.70 -1.35 51.76
N GLN A 96 40.26 -2.39 52.37
CA GLN A 96 41.70 -2.62 52.43
C GLN A 96 42.16 -3.42 51.21
N LEU A 97 43.23 -2.97 50.57
CA LEU A 97 43.83 -3.56 49.37
C LEU A 97 45.33 -3.75 49.61
N SER A 98 45.83 -4.96 49.38
CA SER A 98 47.27 -5.23 49.40
C SER A 98 47.90 -4.81 48.07
N TYR A 99 49.15 -4.35 48.11
CA TYR A 99 49.87 -3.97 46.89
C TYR A 99 51.34 -4.40 46.91
N ARG A 100 51.88 -4.56 45.70
CA ARG A 100 53.29 -4.77 45.40
C ARG A 100 53.60 -4.01 44.11
N ILE A 101 54.63 -3.16 44.14
CA ILE A 101 54.97 -2.19 43.10
C ILE A 101 56.46 -2.29 42.83
N ALA A 102 56.85 -2.41 41.56
CA ALA A 102 58.25 -2.42 41.17
C ALA A 102 58.96 -1.12 41.57
N LYS A 103 60.29 -1.17 41.72
CA LYS A 103 61.12 0.01 42.00
C LYS A 103 60.86 1.12 40.97
N LYS A 104 60.81 2.38 41.41
CA LYS A 104 60.57 3.56 40.56
C LYS A 104 59.34 3.43 39.64
N SER A 105 58.28 2.74 40.08
CA SER A 105 57.08 2.47 39.29
C SER A 105 55.81 2.88 40.04
N SER A 106 54.66 2.68 39.42
CA SER A 106 53.35 2.96 40.01
C SER A 106 52.38 1.81 39.76
N LYS A 107 51.38 1.67 40.62
CA LYS A 107 50.29 0.70 40.44
C LYS A 107 48.97 1.35 40.79
N THR A 108 48.01 1.26 39.89
CA THR A 108 46.62 1.64 40.15
C THR A 108 45.92 0.49 40.87
N LEU A 109 45.31 0.82 42.00
CA LEU A 109 44.43 -0.06 42.75
C LEU A 109 42.99 0.38 42.53
N THR A 110 42.09 -0.58 42.46
CA THR A 110 40.67 -0.36 42.23
C THR A 110 39.84 -0.95 43.35
N TRP A 111 38.77 -0.26 43.72
CA TRP A 111 37.76 -0.70 44.68
C TRP A 111 36.37 -0.48 44.08
N THR A 112 35.62 -1.56 43.89
CA THR A 112 34.21 -1.49 43.49
C THR A 112 33.33 -1.26 44.72
N LEU A 113 32.63 -0.13 44.76
CA LEU A 113 31.70 0.19 45.85
C LEU A 113 30.50 -0.78 45.84
N GLY A 114 30.00 -1.12 47.03
CA GLY A 114 28.70 -1.79 47.15
C GLY A 114 27.59 -0.93 46.55
N ALA A 115 26.50 -1.55 46.07
CA ALA A 115 25.39 -0.82 45.46
C ALA A 115 24.78 0.22 46.41
N ALA A 116 24.67 -0.11 47.70
CA ALA A 116 24.15 0.80 48.73
C ALA A 116 25.06 2.02 48.95
N ASP A 117 26.37 1.80 49.05
CA ASP A 117 27.35 2.88 49.24
C ASP A 117 27.41 3.81 48.01
N HIS A 118 27.35 3.23 46.81
CA HIS A 118 27.30 4.01 45.58
C HIS A 118 26.02 4.86 45.50
N ARG A 119 24.85 4.32 45.89
CA ARG A 119 23.60 5.11 45.95
C ARG A 119 23.72 6.30 46.92
N LYS A 120 24.27 6.09 48.12
CA LYS A 120 24.51 7.16 49.10
C LYS A 120 25.48 8.22 48.56
N PHE A 121 26.56 7.77 47.91
CA PHE A 121 27.54 8.63 47.25
C PHE A 121 26.92 9.46 46.12
N ALA A 122 26.18 8.82 45.21
CA ALA A 122 25.53 9.46 44.08
C ALA A 122 24.48 10.49 44.53
N ALA A 123 23.67 10.15 45.53
CA ALA A 123 22.67 11.06 46.10
C ALA A 123 23.28 12.33 46.71
N LYS A 124 24.48 12.25 47.30
CA LYS A 124 25.17 13.41 47.88
C LYS A 124 25.86 14.29 46.84
N GLY A 125 26.11 13.78 45.63
CA GLY A 125 26.80 14.50 44.55
C GLY A 125 28.31 14.71 44.74
N ARG A 126 28.85 14.53 45.96
CA ARG A 126 30.28 14.55 46.27
C ARG A 126 30.61 13.80 47.55
N ALA A 127 31.81 13.25 47.65
CA ALA A 127 32.35 12.66 48.86
C ALA A 127 33.86 12.89 48.97
N THR A 128 34.41 12.81 50.18
CA THR A 128 35.85 12.75 50.39
C THR A 128 36.28 11.29 50.41
N LEU A 129 37.21 10.93 49.53
CA LEU A 129 37.89 9.65 49.54
C LEU A 129 39.23 9.82 50.25
N THR A 130 39.41 9.10 51.35
CA THR A 130 40.67 9.06 52.10
C THR A 130 41.34 7.71 51.84
N VAL A 131 42.58 7.75 51.35
CA VAL A 131 43.42 6.57 51.14
C VAL A 131 44.55 6.62 52.16
N THR A 132 44.61 5.64 53.04
CA THR A 132 45.67 5.51 54.06
C THR A 132 46.44 4.22 53.84
N GLY A 133 47.75 4.32 53.62
CA GLY A 133 48.65 3.20 53.39
C GLY A 133 49.56 2.90 54.58
N ARG A 134 49.87 1.63 54.75
CA ARG A 134 50.93 1.11 55.62
C ARG A 134 51.91 0.31 54.76
N ALA A 135 53.09 0.89 54.53
CA ALA A 135 54.18 0.24 53.83
C ALA A 135 54.80 -0.86 54.70
N ALA A 136 55.08 -2.01 54.09
CA ALA A 136 55.79 -3.13 54.70
C ALA A 136 57.25 -3.23 54.22
N LYS A 137 57.51 -2.89 52.94
CA LYS A 137 58.86 -2.80 52.34
C LYS A 137 58.97 -1.56 51.45
N PRO A 138 60.14 -0.91 51.35
CA PRO A 138 61.40 -1.25 52.04
C PRO A 138 61.52 -0.74 53.49
N ALA A 139 60.62 0.14 53.94
CA ALA A 139 60.56 0.63 55.31
C ALA A 139 59.11 0.66 55.78
N LYS A 140 58.90 0.52 57.10
CA LYS A 140 57.59 0.67 57.72
C LYS A 140 57.25 2.16 57.81
N GLU A 141 56.45 2.63 56.87
CA GLU A 141 56.02 4.02 56.78
C GLU A 141 54.50 4.06 56.60
N THR A 142 53.87 5.16 57.02
CA THR A 142 52.45 5.40 56.73
C THR A 142 52.34 6.61 55.80
N PHE A 143 51.35 6.56 54.93
CA PHE A 143 51.04 7.67 54.03
C PHE A 143 49.53 7.83 53.94
N SER A 144 49.07 9.06 53.78
CA SER A 144 47.64 9.34 53.61
C SER A 144 47.43 10.40 52.56
N LYS A 145 46.37 10.27 51.78
CA LYS A 145 45.92 11.31 50.84
C LYS A 145 44.40 11.29 50.80
N SER A 146 43.81 12.47 50.83
CA SER A 146 42.39 12.65 50.63
C SER A 146 42.13 13.44 49.36
N ALA A 147 41.05 13.12 48.66
CA ALA A 147 40.57 13.91 47.53
C ALA A 147 39.04 13.92 47.52
N THR A 148 38.46 15.02 47.04
CA THR A 148 37.03 15.07 46.73
C THR A 148 36.78 14.27 45.45
N VAL A 149 35.84 13.34 45.52
CA VAL A 149 35.35 12.57 44.37
C VAL A 149 33.89 12.89 44.10
N THR A 150 33.51 12.91 42.83
CA THR A 150 32.16 13.25 42.36
C THR A 150 31.60 12.13 41.47
N PRO A 151 30.28 11.91 41.40
CA PRO A 151 29.71 10.98 40.44
C PRO A 151 30.02 11.45 39.01
N ALA A 152 30.39 10.53 38.14
CA ALA A 152 30.56 10.87 36.72
C ALA A 152 29.21 11.32 36.13
N THR A 153 29.23 12.42 35.39
CA THR A 153 28.05 12.93 34.69
C THR A 153 27.99 12.38 33.28
N ALA A 154 26.78 11.99 32.85
CA ALA A 154 26.52 11.54 31.50
C ALA A 154 26.94 12.62 30.49
N GLN A 155 27.79 12.24 29.54
CA GLN A 155 28.24 13.12 28.47
C GLN A 155 27.36 12.98 27.24
N LEU A 156 26.60 11.89 27.12
CA LEU A 156 25.68 11.64 26.03
C LEU A 156 24.24 11.89 26.51
N LYS A 157 23.63 12.96 26.01
CA LYS A 157 22.27 13.36 26.39
C LYS A 157 21.29 13.07 25.27
N LEU A 158 20.14 12.50 25.62
CA LEU A 158 18.99 12.38 24.75
C LEU A 158 18.32 13.75 24.55
N LEU A 159 18.09 14.15 23.30
CA LEU A 159 17.52 15.45 22.93
C LEU A 159 16.00 15.43 22.80
N LYS A 160 15.41 14.28 22.48
CA LYS A 160 13.96 14.11 22.32
C LYS A 160 13.49 12.83 23.03
N SER A 161 12.31 12.90 23.65
CA SER A 161 11.67 11.78 24.32
C SER A 161 10.43 11.25 23.56
N SER A 162 10.11 11.82 22.40
CA SER A 162 8.99 11.38 21.56
C SER A 162 9.43 11.23 20.10
N TYR A 163 8.99 10.14 19.46
CA TYR A 163 9.35 9.78 18.09
C TYR A 163 8.15 9.17 17.35
N ASP A 164 7.96 9.63 16.11
CA ASP A 164 7.10 9.01 15.10
C ASP A 164 7.91 7.95 14.35
N ILE A 165 7.44 6.71 14.36
CA ILE A 165 8.13 5.55 13.77
C ILE A 165 7.45 5.19 12.46
N ALA A 166 8.20 5.26 11.36
CA ALA A 166 7.73 4.87 10.04
C ALA A 166 7.83 3.34 9.83
N ASP A 167 7.37 2.87 8.67
CA ASP A 167 7.35 1.45 8.30
C ASP A 167 8.75 0.82 8.15
N ASP A 168 9.81 1.63 8.08
CA ASP A 168 11.20 1.14 8.14
C ASP A 168 11.56 0.56 9.52
N ARG A 169 10.75 0.87 10.54
CA ARG A 169 10.83 0.50 11.96
C ARG A 169 12.03 1.12 12.66
N GLU A 170 12.54 2.24 12.16
CA GLU A 170 13.68 2.92 12.76
C GLU A 170 13.24 3.94 13.83
N VAL A 171 13.88 3.89 15.00
CA VAL A 171 13.79 4.89 16.06
C VAL A 171 15.02 5.81 15.96
N PRO A 172 14.90 7.02 15.39
CA PRO A 172 16.02 7.90 15.13
C PRO A 172 16.39 8.71 16.38
N LEU A 173 17.08 8.08 17.35
CA LEU A 173 17.46 8.74 18.60
C LEU A 173 18.36 9.96 18.35
N ALA A 174 17.84 11.14 18.69
CA ALA A 174 18.61 12.38 18.67
C ALA A 174 19.40 12.50 19.98
N LEU A 175 20.73 12.47 19.89
CA LEU A 175 21.64 12.53 21.03
C LEU A 175 22.61 13.70 20.88
N ASN A 176 23.20 14.17 21.98
CA ASN A 176 24.26 15.17 21.99
C ASN A 176 25.40 14.74 22.91
N CYS A 177 26.61 14.65 22.36
CA CYS A 177 27.83 14.34 23.09
C CYS A 177 28.53 15.62 23.54
N ALA A 178 28.68 15.81 24.86
CA ALA A 178 29.37 16.96 25.44
C ALA A 178 30.89 16.77 25.57
N ALA A 179 31.39 15.53 25.49
CA ALA A 179 32.80 15.22 25.70
C ALA A 179 33.68 15.72 24.53
N ALA A 180 34.75 16.46 24.84
CA ALA A 180 35.71 16.94 23.84
C ALA A 180 36.40 15.80 23.09
N THR A 181 36.65 14.66 23.75
CA THR A 181 37.25 13.45 23.16
C THR A 181 36.25 12.57 22.41
N GLY A 182 34.98 12.96 22.34
CA GLY A 182 33.89 12.12 21.87
C GLY A 182 33.34 11.17 22.93
N CYS A 183 32.22 10.52 22.60
CA CYS A 183 31.48 9.61 23.45
C CYS A 183 31.41 8.23 22.79
N THR A 184 31.66 7.18 23.57
CA THR A 184 31.38 5.79 23.18
C THR A 184 30.33 5.24 24.12
N ALA A 185 29.25 4.68 23.58
CA ALA A 185 28.14 4.17 24.38
C ALA A 185 27.43 3.00 23.68
N SER A 186 26.50 2.37 24.39
CA SER A 186 25.46 1.53 23.79
C SER A 186 24.09 2.04 24.20
N ALA A 187 23.20 2.21 23.22
CA ALA A 187 21.79 2.50 23.42
C ALA A 187 20.99 1.20 23.34
N ARG A 188 20.12 0.96 24.31
CA ARG A 188 19.24 -0.21 24.41
C ARG A 188 17.80 0.22 24.63
N LEU A 189 16.95 -0.05 23.66
CA LEU A 189 15.52 0.21 23.73
C LEU A 189 14.85 -0.92 24.49
N LEU A 190 14.05 -0.55 25.49
CA LEU A 190 13.38 -1.46 26.40
C LEU A 190 11.85 -1.28 26.30
N LEU A 191 11.13 -2.40 26.22
CA LEU A 191 9.68 -2.47 26.44
C LEU A 191 9.46 -3.09 27.82
N GLY A 192 9.05 -2.27 28.79
CA GLY A 192 9.13 -2.67 30.21
C GLY A 192 10.58 -2.95 30.62
N SER A 193 10.88 -4.20 30.99
CA SER A 193 12.24 -4.66 31.32
C SER A 193 12.96 -5.39 30.19
N THR A 194 12.26 -5.68 29.07
CA THR A 194 12.77 -6.50 27.98
C THR A 194 13.48 -5.63 26.95
N GLU A 195 14.71 -5.99 26.57
CA GLU A 195 15.46 -5.33 25.51
C GLU A 195 14.93 -5.75 24.14
N VAL A 196 14.48 -4.78 23.33
CA VAL A 196 13.88 -5.03 22.01
C VAL A 196 14.78 -4.57 20.86
N ALA A 197 15.72 -3.65 21.11
CA ALA A 197 16.71 -3.21 20.14
C ALA A 197 17.96 -2.65 20.83
N GLN A 198 19.12 -2.79 20.19
CA GLN A 198 20.39 -2.24 20.69
C GLN A 198 21.22 -1.66 19.54
N GLN A 199 21.94 -0.58 19.81
CA GLN A 199 22.90 0.01 18.88
C GLN A 199 24.15 0.50 19.64
N THR A 200 25.32 0.30 19.03
CA THR A 200 26.57 0.89 19.52
C THR A 200 26.74 2.31 18.98
N ILE A 201 27.21 3.22 19.82
CA ILE A 201 27.34 4.64 19.54
C ILE A 201 28.82 5.02 19.62
N ARG A 202 29.32 5.67 18.57
CA ARG A 202 30.58 6.40 18.56
C ARG A 202 30.31 7.80 18.01
N ALA A 203 30.36 8.80 18.87
CA ALA A 203 29.98 10.16 18.53
C ALA A 203 31.13 11.14 18.81
N LYS A 204 31.37 12.06 17.87
CA LYS A 204 32.19 13.26 18.13
C LYS A 204 31.39 14.23 19.02
N ARG A 205 32.04 15.26 19.56
CA ARG A 205 31.35 16.34 20.28
C ARG A 205 30.27 16.97 19.40
N GLY A 206 29.07 17.14 19.94
CA GLY A 206 27.91 17.70 19.24
C GLY A 206 26.76 16.71 19.05
N ALA A 207 25.80 17.09 18.20
CA ALA A 207 24.61 16.31 17.92
C ALA A 207 24.93 15.09 17.04
N VAL A 208 24.25 13.98 17.31
CA VAL A 208 24.34 12.73 16.56
C VAL A 208 22.97 12.04 16.54
N THR A 209 22.61 11.45 15.41
CA THR A 209 21.41 10.61 15.30
C THR A 209 21.81 9.14 15.25
N VAL A 210 21.17 8.31 16.06
CA VAL A 210 21.41 6.87 16.13
C VAL A 210 20.10 6.15 15.84
N LYS A 211 20.11 5.29 14.81
CA LYS A 211 18.93 4.52 14.40
C LYS A 211 18.91 3.18 15.12
N LEU A 212 17.85 2.91 15.88
CA LEU A 212 17.54 1.59 16.45
C LEU A 212 16.41 0.97 15.65
N ARG A 213 16.54 -0.29 15.21
CA ARG A 213 15.47 -0.96 14.46
C ARG A 213 14.59 -1.80 15.38
N LEU A 214 13.29 -1.53 15.39
CA LEU A 214 12.30 -2.35 16.10
C LEU A 214 12.05 -3.67 15.33
N PRO A 215 11.92 -4.81 16.04
CA PRO A 215 11.38 -6.04 15.46
C PRO A 215 9.95 -5.82 14.93
N ALA A 216 9.53 -6.59 13.90
CA ALA A 216 8.19 -6.48 13.30
C ALA A 216 7.08 -6.60 14.35
N THR A 217 7.17 -7.62 15.19
CA THR A 217 6.19 -7.90 16.27
C THR A 217 6.04 -6.75 17.25
N ASN A 218 7.13 -6.04 17.58
CA ASN A 218 7.06 -4.87 18.46
C ASN A 218 6.51 -3.62 17.75
N TYR A 219 6.70 -3.49 16.44
CA TYR A 219 6.10 -2.41 15.65
C TYR A 219 4.59 -2.61 15.50
N GLU A 220 4.14 -3.84 15.23
CA GLU A 220 2.72 -4.21 15.20
C GLU A 220 2.04 -3.95 16.55
N GLN A 221 2.68 -4.33 17.66
CA GLN A 221 2.18 -4.02 19.00
C GLN A 221 2.11 -2.50 19.27
N LEU A 222 3.12 -1.75 18.81
CA LEU A 222 3.11 -0.29 18.91
C LEU A 222 1.95 0.34 18.12
N ALA A 223 1.61 -0.22 16.96
CA ALA A 223 0.49 0.22 16.13
C ALA A 223 -0.87 -0.02 16.80
N ALA A 224 -1.01 -1.15 17.52
CA ALA A 224 -2.27 -1.53 18.16
C ALA A 224 -2.58 -0.72 19.42
N ASP A 225 -1.64 -0.67 20.38
CA ASP A 225 -1.95 -0.21 21.75
C ASP A 225 -1.09 0.98 22.19
N GLY A 226 -0.19 1.45 21.32
CA GLY A 226 0.94 2.28 21.74
C GLY A 226 1.88 1.53 22.70
N GLY A 227 2.97 2.16 23.12
CA GLY A 227 3.88 1.53 24.08
C GLY A 227 4.68 2.52 24.90
N ARG A 228 4.81 2.25 26.21
CA ARG A 228 5.77 2.95 27.08
C ARG A 228 7.13 2.28 26.95
N TYR A 229 7.97 2.86 26.11
CA TYR A 229 9.35 2.41 25.96
C TYR A 229 10.26 3.15 26.93
N SER A 230 11.45 2.60 27.18
CA SER A 230 12.54 3.35 27.78
C SER A 230 13.82 3.10 27.02
N ILE A 231 14.72 4.09 27.01
CA ILE A 231 16.04 3.98 26.42
C ILE A 231 17.07 3.98 27.54
N ARG A 232 17.87 2.91 27.59
CA ARG A 232 19.02 2.78 28.47
C ARG A 232 20.29 3.08 27.67
N ILE A 233 21.03 4.09 28.09
CA ILE A 233 22.30 4.50 27.49
C ILE A 233 23.42 4.12 28.46
N LEU A 234 24.30 3.23 28.01
CA LEU A 234 25.48 2.75 28.71
C LEU A 234 26.71 3.41 28.08
N GLU A 235 27.14 4.55 28.60
CA GLU A 235 28.39 5.20 28.20
C GLU A 235 29.57 4.37 28.70
N SER A 236 30.54 4.09 27.84
CA SER A 236 31.81 3.41 28.17
C SER A 236 33.01 4.37 28.14
N ALA A 237 32.93 5.45 27.35
CA ALA A 237 33.94 6.52 27.32
C ALA A 237 33.26 7.89 27.14
N PRO A 238 33.78 8.97 27.78
CA PRO A 238 35.05 9.04 28.53
C PRO A 238 35.01 8.46 29.95
N LYS A 239 33.81 8.30 30.53
CA LYS A 239 33.58 7.65 31.82
C LYS A 239 32.39 6.73 31.71
N ARG A 240 32.40 5.65 32.48
CA ARG A 240 31.27 4.74 32.50
C ARG A 240 30.09 5.39 33.22
N VAL A 241 29.00 5.64 32.51
CA VAL A 241 27.77 6.21 33.08
C VAL A 241 26.59 5.46 32.48
N GLU A 242 25.58 5.19 33.29
CA GLU A 242 24.33 4.58 32.83
C GLU A 242 23.18 5.54 33.09
N THR A 243 22.38 5.78 32.06
CA THR A 243 21.15 6.57 32.18
C THR A 243 19.99 5.81 31.56
N THR A 244 18.81 5.92 32.15
CA THR A 244 17.56 5.41 31.57
C THR A 244 16.58 6.56 31.45
N ARG A 245 15.86 6.65 30.33
CA ARG A 245 14.85 7.68 30.05
C ARG A 245 13.61 7.04 29.44
N ALA A 246 12.42 7.49 29.83
CA ALA A 246 11.19 7.07 29.17
C ALA A 246 11.12 7.65 27.75
N LEU A 247 10.56 6.88 26.82
CA LEU A 247 10.27 7.26 25.45
C LEU A 247 8.78 7.07 25.16
N SER A 248 8.20 8.03 24.46
CA SER A 248 6.88 7.90 23.83
C SER A 248 7.10 7.63 22.35
N LEU A 249 6.84 6.40 21.92
CA LEU A 249 6.85 6.03 20.51
C LEU A 249 5.40 5.99 20.03
N ARG A 250 5.18 6.39 18.78
CA ARG A 250 3.91 6.20 18.06
C ARG A 250 4.23 5.86 16.61
N VAL A 251 3.36 5.09 15.97
CA VAL A 251 3.47 4.87 14.52
C VAL A 251 3.17 6.20 13.83
N ALA A 252 4.02 6.58 12.89
CA ALA A 252 3.80 7.76 12.08
C ALA A 252 2.48 7.56 11.31
N GLU A 253 1.54 8.50 11.44
CA GLU A 253 0.33 8.46 10.63
C GLU A 253 0.74 8.57 9.16
N LYS A 254 0.45 7.51 8.38
CA LYS A 254 0.69 7.54 6.94
C LYS A 254 -0.32 8.53 6.36
N PRO A 255 0.12 9.56 5.61
CA PRO A 255 -0.84 10.42 4.93
C PRO A 255 -1.75 9.55 4.08
N ALA A 256 -3.06 9.80 4.14
CA ALA A 256 -4.02 9.09 3.32
C ALA A 256 -3.58 9.16 1.85
N PRO A 257 -3.61 8.04 1.11
CA PRO A 257 -3.23 8.06 -0.30
C PRO A 257 -4.08 9.07 -1.06
N GLN A 258 -3.43 9.91 -1.88
CA GLN A 258 -4.18 10.78 -2.78
C GLN A 258 -4.65 9.96 -3.98
N ARG A 259 -5.97 9.77 -4.07
CA ARG A 259 -6.61 9.00 -5.14
C ARG A 259 -6.96 9.91 -6.32
N GLY A 260 -6.65 9.46 -7.53
CA GLY A 260 -7.14 10.07 -8.76
C GLY A 260 -8.59 9.67 -9.06
N LEU A 261 -9.18 10.24 -10.09
CA LEU A 261 -10.44 9.78 -10.67
C LEU A 261 -10.13 9.03 -11.97
N SER A 262 -10.81 7.91 -12.22
CA SER A 262 -10.70 7.21 -13.50
C SER A 262 -11.41 7.97 -14.62
N LYS A 263 -11.09 7.65 -15.88
CA LYS A 263 -11.81 8.19 -17.03
C LYS A 263 -13.28 7.80 -17.03
N ALA A 264 -13.59 6.57 -16.60
CA ALA A 264 -14.99 6.14 -16.44
C ALA A 264 -15.75 7.06 -15.47
N TYR A 265 -15.11 7.46 -14.36
CA TYR A 265 -15.72 8.35 -13.37
C TYR A 265 -15.92 9.78 -13.89
N VAL A 266 -14.99 10.29 -14.71
CA VAL A 266 -15.02 11.68 -15.19
C VAL A 266 -15.85 11.84 -16.46
N GLU A 267 -15.74 10.90 -17.38
CA GLU A 267 -16.25 11.05 -18.76
C GLU A 267 -17.49 10.19 -19.05
N ARG A 268 -17.71 9.11 -18.28
CA ARG A 268 -18.76 8.12 -18.56
C ARG A 268 -19.75 7.90 -17.41
N ASN A 269 -19.63 8.68 -16.35
CA ASN A 269 -20.53 8.59 -15.23
C ASN A 269 -21.94 9.07 -15.63
N TRP A 270 -22.96 8.58 -14.93
CA TRP A 270 -24.35 8.85 -15.27
C TRP A 270 -24.72 10.33 -15.08
N THR A 271 -25.60 10.80 -15.96
CA THR A 271 -26.23 12.11 -15.88
C THR A 271 -27.75 11.95 -15.90
N PRO A 272 -28.49 12.60 -14.98
CA PRO A 272 -29.94 12.52 -14.95
C PRO A 272 -30.59 12.95 -16.27
N THR A 273 -31.59 12.19 -16.69
CA THR A 273 -32.54 12.51 -17.75
C THR A 273 -33.74 13.29 -17.20
N ALA A 274 -34.74 13.55 -18.06
CA ALA A 274 -35.97 14.24 -17.65
C ALA A 274 -36.89 13.39 -16.73
N TYR A 275 -36.69 12.07 -16.68
CA TYR A 275 -37.50 11.15 -15.86
C TYR A 275 -36.82 10.80 -14.53
N ASP A 276 -35.52 11.05 -14.44
CA ASP A 276 -34.72 10.76 -13.26
C ASP A 276 -34.98 11.76 -12.15
N THR A 277 -35.04 11.25 -10.92
CA THR A 277 -35.37 12.06 -9.75
C THR A 277 -34.20 12.18 -8.77
N CYS A 278 -33.18 11.33 -8.89
CA CYS A 278 -31.97 11.46 -8.09
C CYS A 278 -31.01 12.50 -8.68
N PRO A 279 -30.24 13.23 -7.85
CA PRO A 279 -29.22 14.15 -8.34
C PRO A 279 -27.95 13.41 -8.78
N ALA A 280 -27.26 13.92 -9.81
CA ALA A 280 -25.99 13.38 -10.32
C ALA A 280 -24.92 13.19 -9.22
N LYS A 281 -24.87 14.09 -8.24
CA LYS A 281 -23.91 14.00 -7.12
C LYS A 281 -24.16 12.79 -6.22
N LEU A 282 -25.43 12.39 -6.03
CA LEU A 282 -25.77 11.19 -5.25
C LEU A 282 -25.32 9.94 -5.98
N HIS A 283 -25.56 9.86 -7.29
CA HIS A 283 -25.05 8.77 -8.14
C HIS A 283 -23.52 8.67 -8.06
N ALA A 284 -22.81 9.79 -8.27
CA ALA A 284 -21.35 9.82 -8.20
C ALA A 284 -20.75 9.46 -6.84
N SER A 285 -21.56 9.38 -5.77
CA SER A 285 -21.13 8.90 -4.46
C SER A 285 -20.96 7.38 -4.40
N TYR A 286 -21.61 6.63 -5.30
CA TYR A 286 -21.44 5.20 -5.49
C TYR A 286 -20.17 4.94 -6.30
N ARG A 287 -19.06 4.82 -5.57
CA ARG A 287 -17.73 4.67 -6.14
C ARG A 287 -16.89 3.76 -5.29
N VAL A 288 -15.88 3.15 -5.90
CA VAL A 288 -14.90 2.30 -5.23
C VAL A 288 -13.50 2.68 -5.66
N VAL A 289 -12.50 2.33 -4.84
CA VAL A 289 -11.09 2.45 -5.24
C VAL A 289 -10.67 1.19 -5.98
N GLY A 290 -10.22 1.33 -7.23
CA GLY A 290 -9.74 0.23 -8.05
C GLY A 290 -8.27 -0.15 -7.79
N PRO A 291 -7.75 -1.21 -8.42
CA PRO A 291 -6.40 -1.72 -8.16
C PRO A 291 -5.27 -0.74 -8.46
N ASP A 292 -5.51 0.24 -9.33
CA ASP A 292 -4.58 1.31 -9.70
C ASP A 292 -4.60 2.50 -8.73
N GLY A 293 -5.48 2.48 -7.71
CA GLY A 293 -5.63 3.55 -6.73
C GLY A 293 -6.46 4.75 -7.21
N LYS A 294 -7.25 4.63 -8.29
CA LYS A 294 -8.23 5.63 -8.69
C LYS A 294 -9.64 5.30 -8.19
N TYR A 295 -10.50 6.30 -8.09
CA TYR A 295 -11.93 6.11 -7.91
C TYR A 295 -12.61 5.76 -9.24
N TYR A 296 -13.45 4.73 -9.20
CA TYR A 296 -14.31 4.28 -10.30
C TYR A 296 -15.78 4.33 -9.88
N PRO A 297 -16.72 4.53 -10.82
CA PRO A 297 -18.12 4.22 -10.56
C PRO A 297 -18.26 2.76 -10.12
N SER A 298 -19.32 2.46 -9.39
CA SER A 298 -19.60 1.10 -8.94
C SER A 298 -21.10 0.86 -8.86
N TRP A 299 -21.46 -0.34 -8.42
CA TRP A 299 -22.85 -0.74 -8.29
C TRP A 299 -23.61 0.16 -7.32
N HIS A 300 -24.87 0.43 -7.66
CA HIS A 300 -25.86 1.03 -6.79
C HIS A 300 -27.22 0.41 -7.09
N PRO A 301 -28.18 0.43 -6.14
CA PRO A 301 -29.55 0.05 -6.44
C PRO A 301 -30.18 1.10 -7.38
N ALA A 302 -31.14 0.69 -8.22
CA ALA A 302 -31.80 1.59 -9.17
C ALA A 302 -32.55 2.76 -8.49
N GLN A 303 -33.00 2.54 -7.25
CA GLN A 303 -33.76 3.49 -6.45
C GLN A 303 -33.15 3.59 -5.04
N VAL A 304 -33.07 4.81 -4.51
CA VAL A 304 -32.48 5.11 -3.20
C VAL A 304 -33.30 6.15 -2.44
N ILE A 305 -33.03 6.31 -1.15
CA ILE A 305 -33.49 7.48 -0.41
C ILE A 305 -32.44 8.57 -0.57
N ASP A 306 -32.81 9.71 -1.15
CA ASP A 306 -31.93 10.88 -1.22
C ASP A 306 -31.74 11.44 0.19
N PRO A 307 -30.51 11.42 0.75
CA PRO A 307 -30.27 11.89 2.11
C PRO A 307 -30.53 13.39 2.30
N ALA A 308 -30.53 14.18 1.22
CA ALA A 308 -30.80 15.61 1.30
C ALA A 308 -32.29 15.92 1.46
N THR A 309 -33.17 15.08 0.90
CA THR A 309 -34.63 15.32 0.89
C THR A 309 -35.42 14.31 1.72
N GLY A 310 -34.82 13.17 2.08
CA GLY A 310 -35.48 12.05 2.76
C GLY A 310 -36.51 11.33 1.89
N ARG A 311 -36.55 11.60 0.58
CA ARG A 311 -37.52 11.01 -0.35
C ARG A 311 -36.86 9.94 -1.20
N THR A 312 -37.64 8.93 -1.56
CA THR A 312 -37.26 7.97 -2.58
C THR A 312 -37.06 8.66 -3.93
N CYS A 313 -35.95 8.39 -4.59
CA CYS A 313 -35.62 8.84 -5.93
C CYS A 313 -35.04 7.69 -6.76
N THR A 314 -35.11 7.78 -8.08
CA THR A 314 -34.56 6.81 -9.04
C THR A 314 -33.45 7.42 -9.89
N PHE A 315 -32.48 6.58 -10.26
CA PHE A 315 -31.43 6.89 -11.24
C PHE A 315 -31.82 6.52 -12.68
N GLY A 316 -33.00 5.93 -12.90
CA GLY A 316 -33.50 5.55 -14.22
C GLY A 316 -32.82 4.36 -14.88
N HIS A 317 -31.80 3.77 -14.23
CA HIS A 317 -31.07 2.60 -14.70
C HIS A 317 -30.73 1.66 -13.55
N GLU A 318 -30.44 0.40 -13.89
CA GLU A 318 -30.06 -0.67 -12.97
C GLU A 318 -28.69 -1.26 -13.30
N HIS A 319 -28.09 -1.95 -12.35
CA HIS A 319 -26.79 -2.62 -12.49
C HIS A 319 -26.90 -4.13 -12.22
N GLY A 320 -28.06 -4.74 -12.38
CA GLY A 320 -28.32 -6.15 -12.13
C GLY A 320 -28.46 -6.48 -10.65
N ALA A 321 -28.00 -7.68 -10.27
CA ALA A 321 -28.06 -8.18 -8.91
C ALA A 321 -27.20 -7.33 -7.95
N ASP A 322 -27.59 -7.26 -6.68
CA ASP A 322 -26.75 -6.67 -5.65
C ASP A 322 -25.50 -7.55 -5.44
N PRO A 323 -24.29 -7.04 -5.70
CA PRO A 323 -23.08 -7.84 -5.54
C PRO A 323 -22.88 -8.32 -4.10
N ALA A 324 -23.40 -7.61 -3.09
CA ALA A 324 -23.31 -8.03 -1.69
C ALA A 324 -24.15 -9.28 -1.37
N SER A 325 -25.03 -9.71 -2.30
CA SER A 325 -25.73 -10.99 -2.20
C SER A 325 -24.86 -12.20 -2.58
N SER A 326 -23.68 -11.98 -3.15
CA SER A 326 -22.72 -13.04 -3.47
C SER A 326 -21.93 -13.48 -2.25
N GLU A 327 -21.80 -14.78 -2.04
CA GLU A 327 -20.99 -15.36 -0.95
C GLU A 327 -19.49 -15.07 -1.11
N ILE A 328 -19.07 -14.68 -2.32
CA ILE A 328 -17.67 -14.38 -2.64
C ILE A 328 -17.39 -12.89 -2.82
N PHE A 329 -18.35 -12.00 -2.52
CA PHE A 329 -18.21 -10.56 -2.73
C PHE A 329 -17.00 -9.96 -2.02
N ASP A 330 -16.83 -10.22 -0.72
CA ASP A 330 -15.73 -9.66 0.07
C ASP A 330 -14.36 -10.10 -0.46
N TRP A 331 -14.27 -11.35 -0.94
CA TRP A 331 -13.06 -11.89 -1.57
C TRP A 331 -12.72 -11.17 -2.87
N VAL A 332 -13.71 -10.96 -3.75
CA VAL A 332 -13.54 -10.23 -5.00
C VAL A 332 -13.22 -8.75 -4.75
N SER A 333 -13.99 -8.09 -3.88
CA SER A 333 -13.80 -6.68 -3.50
C SER A 333 -12.41 -6.43 -2.89
N SER A 334 -11.89 -7.40 -2.13
CA SER A 334 -10.53 -7.32 -1.57
C SER A 334 -9.46 -7.47 -2.65
N PHE A 335 -9.68 -8.32 -3.65
CA PHE A 335 -8.76 -8.51 -4.78
C PHE A 335 -8.71 -7.28 -5.70
N THR A 336 -9.86 -6.62 -5.91
CA THR A 336 -9.98 -5.43 -6.75
C THR A 336 -9.60 -4.13 -6.04
N ALA A 337 -9.32 -4.16 -4.73
CA ALA A 337 -8.82 -3.01 -3.99
C ALA A 337 -7.29 -2.86 -4.13
N PRO A 338 -6.74 -1.63 -4.05
CA PRO A 338 -5.30 -1.44 -4.04
C PRO A 338 -4.73 -1.91 -2.68
N LYS A 339 -3.46 -2.34 -2.69
CA LYS A 339 -2.77 -2.85 -1.49
C LYS A 339 -2.65 -1.83 -0.35
N ASP A 340 -2.78 -0.54 -0.65
CA ASP A 340 -2.68 0.56 0.31
C ASP A 340 -4.05 1.19 0.63
N VAL A 341 -5.15 0.50 0.32
CA VAL A 341 -6.51 0.91 0.72
C VAL A 341 -6.58 1.11 2.24
N VAL A 342 -7.23 2.19 2.67
CA VAL A 342 -7.47 2.46 4.10
C VAL A 342 -8.91 2.14 4.48
N PRO A 343 -9.23 1.81 5.76
CA PRO A 343 -10.55 1.33 6.16
C PRO A 343 -11.75 2.25 5.85
N THR A 344 -11.51 3.54 5.61
CA THR A 344 -12.55 4.51 5.27
C THR A 344 -12.82 4.63 3.76
N GLU A 345 -12.03 3.97 2.92
CA GLU A 345 -12.19 4.00 1.47
C GLU A 345 -13.16 2.90 1.00
N PRO A 346 -14.10 3.21 0.09
CA PRO A 346 -15.03 2.22 -0.42
C PRO A 346 -14.33 1.22 -1.35
N THR A 347 -14.64 -0.07 -1.17
CA THR A 347 -14.17 -1.19 -2.01
C THR A 347 -15.37 -1.88 -2.64
N GLY A 348 -15.16 -2.54 -3.79
CA GLY A 348 -16.20 -3.26 -4.51
C GLY A 348 -15.78 -3.52 -5.94
N LEU A 349 -16.74 -3.49 -6.88
CA LEU A 349 -16.48 -3.77 -8.29
C LEU A 349 -16.20 -2.45 -9.05
N PRO A 350 -14.97 -2.19 -9.52
CA PRO A 350 -14.64 -0.94 -10.22
C PRO A 350 -15.14 -1.00 -11.68
N PHE A 351 -16.12 -0.15 -12.02
CA PHE A 351 -16.67 -0.11 -13.37
C PHE A 351 -15.76 0.72 -14.29
N GLY A 352 -15.26 0.09 -15.36
CA GLY A 352 -14.38 0.74 -16.35
C GLY A 352 -12.89 0.57 -16.06
N TYR A 353 -12.52 -0.32 -15.14
CA TYR A 353 -11.12 -0.56 -14.78
C TYR A 353 -10.32 -1.18 -15.93
N THR A 354 -10.87 -2.20 -16.60
CA THR A 354 -10.20 -2.83 -17.75
C THR A 354 -10.05 -1.83 -18.88
N SER A 355 -11.05 -0.99 -19.14
CA SER A 355 -10.97 0.12 -20.09
C SER A 355 -9.85 1.11 -19.77
N GLU A 356 -9.65 1.45 -18.49
CA GLU A 356 -8.54 2.31 -18.06
C GLU A 356 -7.17 1.65 -18.32
N GLU A 357 -7.05 0.35 -18.05
CA GLU A 357 -5.81 -0.38 -18.33
C GLU A 357 -5.58 -0.60 -19.83
N LEU A 358 -6.64 -0.70 -20.64
CA LEU A 358 -6.55 -0.66 -22.10
C LEU A 358 -5.89 0.62 -22.58
N ASP A 359 -6.26 1.78 -22.04
CA ASP A 359 -5.63 3.04 -22.43
C ASP A 359 -4.14 3.06 -22.11
N ASN A 360 -3.77 2.57 -20.92
CA ASN A 360 -2.36 2.45 -20.53
C ASN A 360 -1.60 1.53 -21.49
N TYR A 361 -2.21 0.40 -21.88
CA TYR A 361 -1.64 -0.57 -22.80
C TYR A 361 -1.47 0.00 -24.21
N VAL A 362 -2.51 0.65 -24.75
CA VAL A 362 -2.52 1.23 -26.10
C VAL A 362 -1.52 2.39 -26.23
N GLN A 363 -1.50 3.30 -25.25
CA GLN A 363 -0.59 4.46 -25.28
C GLN A 363 0.89 4.08 -25.19
N HIS A 364 1.20 2.94 -24.59
CA HIS A 364 2.59 2.48 -24.45
C HIS A 364 3.09 1.76 -25.70
N ASP A 365 2.37 0.76 -26.20
CA ASP A 365 2.92 -0.22 -27.15
C ASP A 365 2.04 -0.48 -28.40
N HIS A 366 0.82 0.07 -28.48
CA HIS A 366 -0.17 -0.37 -29.47
C HIS A 366 -1.06 0.75 -30.03
N GLY A 367 -0.44 1.89 -30.42
CA GLY A 367 -1.12 3.16 -30.75
C GLY A 367 -2.18 3.16 -31.86
N ASP A 368 -2.36 2.06 -32.60
CA ASP A 368 -3.41 1.91 -33.64
C ASP A 368 -4.69 1.22 -33.13
N MET A 369 -4.71 0.72 -31.88
CA MET A 369 -5.90 0.06 -31.33
C MET A 369 -6.91 1.06 -30.77
N SER A 370 -8.21 0.79 -30.97
CA SER A 370 -9.28 1.63 -30.42
C SER A 370 -9.30 1.55 -28.90
N MET A 371 -9.25 2.72 -28.24
CA MET A 371 -9.63 2.86 -26.84
C MET A 371 -11.15 2.66 -26.71
N ARG A 372 -11.61 2.10 -25.58
CA ARG A 372 -13.03 1.91 -25.28
C ARG A 372 -13.32 2.35 -23.86
N HIS A 373 -14.22 3.30 -23.69
CA HIS A 373 -14.86 3.58 -22.40
C HIS A 373 -16.36 3.45 -22.57
N GLU A 374 -16.92 2.57 -21.75
CA GLU A 374 -18.32 2.16 -21.84
C GLU A 374 -19.21 3.06 -20.98
N ASP A 375 -20.50 3.15 -21.29
CA ASP A 375 -21.44 3.97 -20.51
C ASP A 375 -21.76 3.31 -19.17
N ASN A 376 -22.00 4.14 -18.13
CA ASN A 376 -22.25 3.63 -16.78
C ASN A 376 -23.40 2.61 -16.76
N GLY A 377 -24.56 2.98 -17.32
CA GLY A 377 -25.78 2.17 -17.28
C GLY A 377 -25.61 0.78 -17.85
N GLY A 378 -24.71 0.56 -18.81
CA GLY A 378 -24.47 -0.75 -19.39
C GLY A 378 -23.77 -1.76 -18.48
N HIS A 379 -23.16 -1.36 -17.35
CA HIS A 379 -22.55 -2.31 -16.42
C HIS A 379 -23.60 -3.10 -15.63
N LYS A 380 -23.57 -4.42 -15.71
CA LYS A 380 -24.52 -5.35 -15.04
C LYS A 380 -23.78 -6.36 -14.20
N VAL A 381 -24.34 -6.66 -13.04
CA VAL A 381 -23.85 -7.62 -12.07
C VAL A 381 -24.76 -8.84 -12.07
N PHE A 382 -24.16 -10.01 -12.06
CA PHE A 382 -24.81 -11.31 -12.03
C PHE A 382 -24.23 -12.12 -10.86
N VAL A 383 -25.11 -12.78 -10.11
CA VAL A 383 -24.74 -13.55 -8.91
C VAL A 383 -25.41 -14.92 -9.00
N ALA A 384 -24.64 -15.99 -8.79
CA ALA A 384 -25.17 -17.32 -8.52
C ALA A 384 -24.34 -18.00 -7.44
N ASN A 385 -24.95 -18.28 -6.29
CA ASN A 385 -24.30 -18.98 -5.19
C ASN A 385 -24.67 -20.47 -5.20
N ASN A 386 -23.79 -21.31 -4.68
CA ASN A 386 -23.98 -22.75 -4.48
C ASN A 386 -24.43 -23.48 -5.76
N VAL A 387 -23.89 -23.10 -6.92
CA VAL A 387 -24.20 -23.72 -8.20
C VAL A 387 -23.63 -25.13 -8.21
N LYS A 388 -24.52 -26.12 -8.34
CA LYS A 388 -24.12 -27.52 -8.48
C LYS A 388 -23.62 -27.75 -9.89
N MET A 389 -22.38 -28.23 -10.01
CA MET A 389 -21.72 -28.35 -11.31
C MET A 389 -22.11 -29.65 -12.03
N LEU A 390 -22.36 -29.53 -13.32
CA LEU A 390 -22.75 -30.62 -14.21
C LEU A 390 -21.69 -30.79 -15.29
N ASP A 391 -21.31 -32.03 -15.59
CA ASP A 391 -20.51 -32.33 -16.78
C ASP A 391 -21.32 -32.18 -18.08
N ALA A 392 -20.66 -32.29 -19.23
CA ALA A 392 -21.30 -32.19 -20.54
C ALA A 392 -22.46 -33.19 -20.75
N ASP A 393 -22.43 -34.35 -20.08
CA ASP A 393 -23.45 -35.39 -20.13
C ASP A 393 -24.57 -35.19 -19.07
N ARG A 394 -24.53 -34.06 -18.35
CA ARG A 394 -25.47 -33.67 -17.28
C ARG A 394 -25.44 -34.58 -16.06
N ASN A 395 -24.30 -35.18 -15.76
CA ASN A 395 -24.05 -35.82 -14.47
C ASN A 395 -23.51 -34.81 -13.47
N TRP A 396 -23.87 -34.99 -12.20
CA TRP A 396 -23.31 -34.19 -11.12
C TRP A 396 -21.82 -34.49 -10.94
N LEU A 397 -21.01 -33.45 -10.98
CA LEU A 397 -19.62 -33.54 -10.55
C LEU A 397 -19.55 -33.72 -9.03
N ARG A 398 -18.59 -34.51 -8.58
CA ARG A 398 -18.44 -34.89 -7.17
C ARG A 398 -17.01 -34.74 -6.69
N LEU A 399 -16.87 -34.39 -5.41
CA LEU A 399 -15.60 -34.39 -4.69
C LEU A 399 -15.19 -35.83 -4.32
N GLY A 400 -13.96 -35.98 -3.83
CA GLY A 400 -13.42 -37.29 -3.42
C GLY A 400 -14.18 -37.97 -2.27
N ASP A 401 -14.97 -37.23 -1.50
CA ASP A 401 -15.85 -37.74 -0.44
C ASP A 401 -17.26 -38.11 -0.95
N GLY A 402 -17.53 -37.91 -2.24
CA GLY A 402 -18.80 -38.19 -2.88
C GLY A 402 -19.85 -37.07 -2.80
N THR A 403 -19.58 -35.95 -2.11
CA THR A 403 -20.46 -34.77 -2.14
C THR A 403 -20.46 -34.10 -3.51
N GLN A 404 -21.49 -33.31 -3.81
CA GLN A 404 -21.60 -32.61 -5.11
C GLN A 404 -20.68 -31.39 -5.11
N LEU A 405 -19.91 -31.23 -6.19
CA LEU A 405 -19.12 -30.01 -6.42
C LEU A 405 -20.05 -28.80 -6.54
N THR A 406 -19.79 -27.78 -5.75
CA THR A 406 -20.49 -26.50 -5.81
C THR A 406 -19.55 -25.33 -6.06
N CYS A 407 -20.04 -24.34 -6.80
CA CYS A 407 -19.30 -23.11 -7.10
C CYS A 407 -20.18 -21.87 -6.90
N ASP A 408 -19.57 -20.79 -6.44
CA ASP A 408 -20.15 -19.45 -6.40
C ASP A 408 -19.58 -18.60 -7.53
N PHE A 409 -20.44 -17.78 -8.14
CA PHE A 409 -20.10 -16.91 -9.25
C PHE A 409 -20.53 -15.47 -8.97
N LEU A 410 -19.61 -14.54 -9.20
CA LEU A 410 -19.86 -13.10 -9.21
C LEU A 410 -19.29 -12.53 -10.51
N ILE A 411 -20.16 -11.98 -11.34
CA ILE A 411 -19.78 -11.49 -12.66
C ILE A 411 -20.26 -10.05 -12.79
N LYS A 412 -19.39 -9.16 -13.26
CA LYS A 412 -19.76 -7.86 -13.80
C LYS A 412 -19.49 -7.88 -15.30
N GLN A 413 -20.47 -7.55 -16.11
CA GLN A 413 -20.35 -7.44 -17.57
C GLN A 413 -20.90 -6.10 -18.02
N HIS A 414 -20.22 -5.41 -18.93
CA HIS A 414 -20.87 -4.33 -19.66
C HIS A 414 -21.73 -4.88 -20.81
N GLN A 415 -23.05 -4.70 -20.71
CA GLN A 415 -24.05 -5.13 -21.68
C GLN A 415 -25.14 -4.06 -21.85
N GLY A 416 -24.77 -2.93 -22.46
CA GLY A 416 -25.73 -1.91 -22.87
C GLY A 416 -26.63 -2.41 -24.01
N SER A 417 -27.96 -2.23 -23.87
CA SER A 417 -28.97 -2.76 -24.81
C SER A 417 -29.74 -1.68 -25.60
N TRP A 418 -29.24 -0.44 -25.58
CA TRP A 418 -29.97 0.74 -26.08
C TRP A 418 -29.29 1.45 -27.26
N SER A 419 -27.98 1.28 -27.46
CA SER A 419 -27.18 1.98 -28.48
C SER A 419 -26.75 1.03 -29.61
N PRO A 420 -26.25 1.53 -30.77
CA PRO A 420 -25.71 0.67 -31.83
C PRO A 420 -24.34 0.07 -31.50
N ASP A 421 -23.76 0.37 -30.34
CA ASP A 421 -22.37 0.05 -30.00
C ASP A 421 -22.02 -1.45 -30.15
N ALA A 422 -22.85 -2.32 -29.58
CA ALA A 422 -22.67 -3.77 -29.63
C ALA A 422 -22.91 -4.39 -31.02
N ILE A 423 -23.40 -3.62 -32.01
CA ILE A 423 -23.63 -4.15 -33.36
C ILE A 423 -22.31 -4.41 -34.08
N SER A 424 -21.30 -3.56 -33.89
CA SER A 424 -19.97 -3.72 -34.50
C SER A 424 -18.86 -3.99 -33.50
N ASN A 425 -18.98 -3.50 -32.27
CA ASN A 425 -17.95 -3.66 -31.26
C ASN A 425 -18.16 -4.97 -30.52
N ASN A 426 -17.14 -5.82 -30.52
CA ASN A 426 -17.18 -7.14 -29.89
C ASN A 426 -16.61 -7.17 -28.47
N ALA A 427 -15.69 -6.25 -28.18
CA ALA A 427 -14.95 -6.22 -26.93
C ALA A 427 -15.68 -5.38 -25.88
N HIS A 428 -16.01 -5.99 -24.75
CA HIS A 428 -16.71 -5.36 -23.63
C HIS A 428 -16.13 -5.79 -22.29
N GLU A 429 -16.10 -4.90 -21.30
CA GLU A 429 -15.46 -5.19 -20.02
C GLU A 429 -16.23 -6.26 -19.23
N ILE A 430 -15.51 -7.31 -18.84
CA ILE A 430 -15.94 -8.32 -17.90
C ILE A 430 -15.02 -8.36 -16.68
N LEU A 431 -15.61 -8.49 -15.50
CA LEU A 431 -14.99 -9.09 -14.33
C LEU A 431 -15.72 -10.40 -14.08
N PHE A 432 -15.00 -11.52 -14.12
CA PHE A 432 -15.53 -12.84 -13.85
C PHE A 432 -14.83 -13.42 -12.63
N ALA A 433 -15.59 -13.80 -11.61
CA ALA A 433 -15.08 -14.47 -10.43
C ALA A 433 -15.84 -15.78 -10.17
N ALA A 434 -15.10 -16.84 -9.90
CA ALA A 434 -15.61 -18.15 -9.52
C ALA A 434 -14.80 -18.73 -8.36
N ARG A 435 -15.49 -19.34 -7.40
CA ARG A 435 -14.87 -20.08 -6.29
C ARG A 435 -15.64 -21.36 -6.04
N CYS A 436 -14.93 -22.49 -5.97
CA CYS A 436 -15.54 -23.80 -5.80
C CYS A 436 -15.01 -24.51 -4.55
N ASP A 437 -15.82 -25.43 -4.02
CA ASP A 437 -15.46 -26.26 -2.85
C ASP A 437 -14.35 -27.29 -3.14
N ASP A 438 -14.03 -27.55 -4.41
CA ASP A 438 -12.88 -28.37 -4.84
C ASP A 438 -11.53 -27.65 -4.80
N GLY A 439 -11.53 -26.35 -4.42
CA GLY A 439 -10.35 -25.49 -4.38
C GLY A 439 -10.13 -24.62 -5.61
N THR A 440 -10.99 -24.72 -6.64
CA THR A 440 -10.89 -23.85 -7.82
C THR A 440 -11.18 -22.41 -7.45
N GLU A 441 -10.28 -21.49 -7.83
CA GLU A 441 -10.44 -20.05 -7.68
C GLU A 441 -10.04 -19.35 -9.00
N LEU A 442 -10.93 -18.51 -9.53
CA LEU A 442 -10.66 -17.61 -10.64
C LEU A 442 -11.18 -16.22 -10.29
N ILE A 443 -10.34 -15.19 -10.39
CA ILE A 443 -10.79 -13.80 -10.52
C ILE A 443 -10.08 -13.23 -11.72
N THR A 444 -10.85 -12.77 -12.70
CA THR A 444 -10.30 -12.14 -13.89
C THR A 444 -11.03 -10.88 -14.27
N SER A 445 -10.29 -9.88 -14.76
CA SER A 445 -10.85 -8.69 -15.43
C SER A 445 -10.20 -8.54 -16.80
N MET A 446 -11.03 -8.47 -17.85
CA MET A 446 -10.58 -8.39 -19.24
C MET A 446 -11.67 -7.82 -20.15
N LEU A 447 -11.34 -7.56 -21.41
CA LEU A 447 -12.30 -7.27 -22.47
C LEU A 447 -12.73 -8.59 -23.10
N SER A 448 -13.93 -9.04 -22.74
CA SER A 448 -14.54 -10.20 -23.36
C SER A 448 -14.91 -9.86 -24.80
N ARG A 449 -14.49 -10.70 -25.75
CA ARG A 449 -14.74 -10.53 -27.18
C ARG A 449 -15.86 -11.46 -27.61
N PHE A 450 -17.08 -10.95 -27.67
CA PHE A 450 -18.29 -11.73 -27.98
C PHE A 450 -18.41 -12.04 -29.48
N GLY A 451 -17.57 -12.92 -30.03
CA GLY A 451 -17.45 -13.13 -31.49
C GLY A 451 -16.57 -12.08 -32.17
N ASN A 452 -16.64 -11.97 -33.50
CA ASN A 452 -15.77 -11.03 -34.22
C ASN A 452 -16.28 -9.59 -34.17
N ALA A 453 -15.37 -8.64 -34.34
CA ALA A 453 -15.72 -7.25 -34.63
C ALA A 453 -16.37 -7.17 -36.03
N ASN A 454 -17.22 -6.17 -36.24
CA ASN A 454 -17.89 -5.92 -37.53
C ASN A 454 -18.81 -7.07 -38.02
N GLU A 455 -19.32 -7.87 -37.10
CA GLU A 455 -20.40 -8.82 -37.37
C GLU A 455 -21.37 -8.90 -36.19
N MET A 456 -22.58 -9.37 -36.46
CA MET A 456 -23.53 -9.85 -35.46
C MET A 456 -24.33 -11.00 -36.07
N PHE A 457 -25.21 -11.62 -35.30
CA PHE A 457 -26.13 -12.65 -35.76
C PHE A 457 -27.56 -12.20 -35.50
N SER A 458 -28.50 -12.54 -36.39
CA SER A 458 -29.92 -12.26 -36.16
C SER A 458 -30.56 -13.40 -35.40
N THR A 459 -31.51 -13.11 -34.54
CA THR A 459 -32.31 -14.13 -33.84
C THR A 459 -33.01 -15.10 -34.79
N CYS A 460 -33.43 -14.64 -35.99
CA CYS A 460 -34.03 -15.48 -37.02
C CYS A 460 -33.03 -16.23 -37.91
N ALA A 461 -31.74 -15.91 -37.81
CA ALA A 461 -30.66 -16.56 -38.57
C ALA A 461 -29.39 -16.64 -37.70
N PRO A 462 -29.42 -17.40 -36.58
CA PRO A 462 -28.38 -17.35 -35.55
C PRO A 462 -27.06 -18.02 -35.96
N ASP A 463 -27.02 -18.64 -37.14
CA ASP A 463 -25.86 -19.35 -37.70
C ASP A 463 -25.28 -18.65 -38.94
N SER A 464 -25.86 -17.50 -39.34
CA SER A 464 -25.38 -16.70 -40.48
C SER A 464 -24.96 -15.32 -40.02
N PRO A 465 -23.67 -14.94 -40.16
CA PRO A 465 -23.21 -13.63 -39.74
C PRO A 465 -23.82 -12.54 -40.62
N VAL A 466 -24.25 -11.47 -39.98
CA VAL A 466 -24.68 -10.22 -40.59
C VAL A 466 -23.49 -9.25 -40.50
N PRO A 467 -22.91 -8.82 -41.64
CA PRO A 467 -21.81 -7.87 -41.65
C PRO A 467 -22.24 -6.52 -41.07
N THR A 468 -21.35 -5.90 -40.29
CA THR A 468 -21.52 -4.56 -39.71
C THR A 468 -20.24 -3.75 -39.94
N VAL A 469 -20.20 -2.48 -39.55
CA VAL A 469 -19.08 -1.58 -39.88
C VAL A 469 -18.63 -0.73 -38.69
N GLY A 470 -17.39 -0.24 -38.74
CA GLY A 470 -16.90 0.85 -37.88
C GLY A 470 -16.01 0.44 -36.69
N SER A 471 -15.86 -0.85 -36.40
CA SER A 471 -14.96 -1.33 -35.34
C SER A 471 -13.56 -1.63 -35.88
N THR A 472 -12.53 -1.30 -35.12
CA THR A 472 -11.13 -1.70 -35.37
C THR A 472 -10.61 -2.69 -34.33
N LEU A 473 -11.51 -3.26 -33.53
CA LEU A 473 -11.18 -4.21 -32.47
C LEU A 473 -10.73 -5.56 -33.03
N PRO A 474 -9.88 -6.31 -32.30
CA PRO A 474 -9.45 -7.63 -32.73
C PRO A 474 -10.61 -8.63 -32.79
N ALA A 475 -10.46 -9.67 -33.61
CA ALA A 475 -11.37 -10.82 -33.65
C ALA A 475 -11.47 -11.49 -32.27
N GLY A 476 -12.61 -12.12 -31.99
CA GLY A 476 -12.79 -12.90 -30.76
C GLY A 476 -12.21 -14.31 -30.89
N ASP A 477 -12.11 -15.02 -29.77
CA ASP A 477 -11.64 -16.42 -29.73
C ASP A 477 -12.80 -17.43 -29.94
N GLY A 478 -14.01 -16.92 -30.14
CA GLY A 478 -15.26 -17.66 -30.29
C GLY A 478 -16.44 -16.80 -29.85
N GLY A 479 -17.58 -17.44 -29.58
CA GLY A 479 -18.80 -16.75 -29.17
C GLY A 479 -19.48 -15.97 -30.29
N LYS A 480 -20.54 -15.22 -29.94
CA LYS A 480 -21.32 -14.41 -30.88
C LYS A 480 -22.21 -13.39 -30.18
N ARG A 481 -22.54 -12.32 -30.88
CA ARG A 481 -23.61 -11.37 -30.52
C ARG A 481 -24.83 -11.67 -31.37
N ILE A 482 -25.87 -12.24 -30.77
CA ILE A 482 -27.18 -12.42 -31.40
C ILE A 482 -28.04 -11.22 -31.01
N ILE A 483 -28.32 -10.36 -31.98
CA ILE A 483 -29.06 -9.11 -31.80
C ILE A 483 -30.37 -9.18 -32.63
N PRO A 484 -31.53 -8.88 -32.03
CA PRO A 484 -32.79 -8.80 -32.75
C PRO A 484 -32.72 -7.82 -33.92
N THR A 485 -33.22 -8.24 -35.08
CA THR A 485 -33.35 -7.36 -36.24
C THR A 485 -34.79 -6.91 -36.41
N THR A 486 -34.97 -5.70 -36.94
CA THR A 486 -36.31 -5.14 -37.21
C THR A 486 -37.15 -6.06 -38.09
N GLU A 487 -36.53 -6.68 -39.09
CA GLU A 487 -37.18 -7.60 -40.03
C GLU A 487 -37.58 -8.93 -39.38
N CYS A 488 -36.78 -9.43 -38.43
CA CYS A 488 -37.08 -10.66 -37.70
C CYS A 488 -38.27 -10.45 -36.76
N VAL A 489 -38.22 -9.39 -35.95
CA VAL A 489 -39.25 -9.07 -34.95
C VAL A 489 -40.59 -8.74 -35.60
N LYS A 490 -40.60 -7.94 -36.69
CA LYS A 490 -41.83 -7.64 -37.43
C LYS A 490 -42.53 -8.89 -37.99
N ARG A 491 -41.76 -9.88 -38.44
CA ARG A 491 -42.31 -11.12 -39.00
C ARG A 491 -42.75 -12.12 -37.92
N ASN A 492 -42.11 -12.08 -36.75
CA ASN A 492 -42.32 -13.03 -35.67
C ASN A 492 -42.35 -12.30 -34.32
N PRO A 493 -43.38 -11.51 -33.99
CA PRO A 493 -43.36 -10.63 -32.82
C PRO A 493 -43.57 -11.38 -31.49
N THR A 494 -42.60 -12.20 -31.10
CA THR A 494 -42.63 -13.03 -29.90
C THR A 494 -41.47 -12.67 -28.96
N ASP A 495 -41.49 -13.24 -27.76
CA ASP A 495 -40.40 -13.13 -26.78
C ASP A 495 -39.07 -13.66 -27.33
N TRP A 496 -39.12 -14.76 -28.07
CA TRP A 496 -37.96 -15.36 -28.70
C TRP A 496 -37.29 -14.42 -29.70
N SER A 497 -38.04 -13.76 -30.58
CA SER A 497 -37.42 -12.92 -31.63
C SER A 497 -36.81 -11.61 -31.08
N LEU A 498 -37.29 -11.17 -29.92
CA LEU A 498 -36.73 -10.05 -29.15
C LEU A 498 -35.52 -10.43 -28.31
N TYR A 499 -35.24 -11.71 -28.13
CA TYR A 499 -34.21 -12.14 -27.23
C TYR A 499 -32.82 -11.81 -27.81
N GLU A 500 -32.13 -10.90 -27.14
CA GLU A 500 -30.74 -10.57 -27.41
C GLU A 500 -29.84 -11.46 -26.56
N LEU A 501 -28.86 -12.13 -27.17
CA LEU A 501 -27.97 -13.07 -26.49
C LEU A 501 -26.51 -12.80 -26.85
N TRP A 502 -25.68 -12.66 -25.82
CA TRP A 502 -24.24 -12.45 -25.95
C TRP A 502 -23.55 -13.70 -25.45
N GLU A 503 -22.96 -14.45 -26.37
CA GLU A 503 -22.24 -15.69 -26.06
C GLU A 503 -20.75 -15.38 -25.91
N GLY A 504 -20.25 -15.47 -24.69
CA GLY A 504 -18.83 -15.28 -24.39
C GLY A 504 -18.01 -16.55 -24.70
N GLU A 505 -16.76 -16.34 -25.05
CA GLU A 505 -15.71 -17.37 -25.10
C GLU A 505 -14.40 -16.67 -24.73
N ASN A 506 -13.86 -16.98 -23.55
CA ASN A 506 -12.75 -16.23 -22.97
C ASN A 506 -11.63 -17.18 -22.58
N SER A 507 -10.39 -16.74 -22.81
CA SER A 507 -9.20 -17.47 -22.40
C SER A 507 -8.15 -16.53 -21.82
N LEU A 508 -7.44 -17.01 -20.81
CA LEU A 508 -6.21 -16.40 -20.32
C LEU A 508 -5.04 -17.21 -20.86
N VAL A 509 -4.19 -16.59 -21.67
CA VAL A 509 -3.12 -17.28 -22.40
C VAL A 509 -1.75 -16.70 -22.08
N THR A 510 -0.75 -17.57 -21.91
CA THR A 510 0.66 -17.17 -21.81
C THR A 510 1.19 -16.71 -23.17
N ALA A 511 2.38 -16.10 -23.18
CA ALA A 511 3.01 -15.62 -24.42
C ALA A 511 3.34 -16.73 -25.43
N ASP A 512 3.52 -17.97 -24.98
CA ASP A 512 3.73 -19.16 -25.81
C ASP A 512 2.42 -19.88 -26.18
N GLY A 513 1.26 -19.33 -25.78
CA GLY A 513 -0.06 -19.82 -26.17
C GLY A 513 -0.66 -20.90 -25.26
N ALA A 514 -0.04 -21.20 -24.11
CA ALA A 514 -0.65 -22.10 -23.13
C ALA A 514 -1.87 -21.45 -22.47
N VAL A 515 -2.98 -22.19 -22.39
CA VAL A 515 -4.23 -21.72 -21.78
C VAL A 515 -4.18 -21.97 -20.27
N LEU A 516 -4.22 -20.89 -19.50
CA LEU A 516 -4.25 -20.92 -18.03
C LEU A 516 -5.68 -20.98 -17.49
N ALA A 517 -6.62 -20.35 -18.16
CA ALA A 517 -8.03 -20.44 -17.83
C ALA A 517 -8.90 -20.30 -19.08
N ARG A 518 -10.05 -20.97 -19.10
CA ARG A 518 -11.10 -20.83 -20.13
C ARG A 518 -12.47 -20.73 -19.45
N PHE A 519 -13.30 -19.79 -19.88
CA PHE A 519 -14.65 -19.58 -19.34
C PHE A 519 -15.58 -18.90 -20.36
N ASP A 520 -16.86 -19.27 -20.38
CA ASP A 520 -17.79 -18.90 -21.47
C ASP A 520 -19.17 -18.41 -20.98
N PRO A 521 -19.26 -17.41 -20.07
CA PRO A 521 -20.56 -16.94 -19.60
C PRO A 521 -21.35 -16.31 -20.75
N TRP A 522 -22.65 -16.58 -20.79
CA TRP A 522 -23.57 -15.96 -21.77
C TRP A 522 -24.56 -15.04 -21.06
N PHE A 523 -24.99 -13.98 -21.74
CA PHE A 523 -25.85 -12.95 -21.16
C PHE A 523 -27.04 -12.65 -22.07
N GLY A 524 -28.24 -12.85 -21.55
CA GLY A 524 -29.51 -12.63 -22.26
C GLY A 524 -30.22 -11.35 -21.84
N VAL A 525 -30.83 -10.65 -22.80
CA VAL A 525 -31.75 -9.54 -22.57
C VAL A 525 -33.08 -9.85 -23.25
N ARG A 526 -34.15 -9.93 -22.47
CA ARG A 526 -35.49 -10.32 -22.95
C ARG A 526 -36.36 -9.14 -23.38
N ASN A 527 -35.98 -7.92 -23.01
CA ASN A 527 -36.68 -6.69 -23.37
C ASN A 527 -35.72 -5.57 -23.83
N PRO A 528 -34.81 -5.83 -24.79
CA PRO A 528 -33.82 -4.85 -25.22
C PRO A 528 -34.49 -3.58 -25.74
N SER A 529 -33.81 -2.43 -25.66
CA SER A 529 -34.34 -1.14 -26.13
C SER A 529 -33.99 -0.82 -27.60
N ARG A 530 -33.33 -1.75 -28.28
CA ARG A 530 -32.90 -1.62 -29.68
C ARG A 530 -33.29 -2.83 -30.50
N LEU A 531 -33.45 -2.60 -31.79
CA LEU A 531 -33.38 -3.60 -32.86
C LEU A 531 -32.33 -3.13 -33.84
N SER A 532 -31.50 -4.03 -34.38
CA SER A 532 -30.68 -3.67 -35.52
C SER A 532 -31.56 -3.39 -36.74
N ASP A 533 -31.22 -2.36 -37.51
CA ASP A 533 -31.98 -1.96 -38.70
C ASP A 533 -31.05 -1.58 -39.85
N SER A 534 -30.86 -2.53 -40.76
CA SER A 534 -30.03 -2.39 -41.96
C SER A 534 -30.50 -1.27 -42.89
N ARG A 535 -31.80 -0.91 -42.86
CA ARG A 535 -32.38 0.11 -43.75
C ARG A 535 -31.92 1.51 -43.43
N VAL A 536 -31.48 1.74 -42.19
CA VAL A 536 -30.94 3.02 -41.72
C VAL A 536 -29.45 2.93 -41.39
N SER A 537 -28.82 1.80 -41.71
CA SER A 537 -27.35 1.68 -41.74
C SER A 537 -26.76 2.39 -42.95
N THR A 538 -25.53 2.87 -42.82
CA THR A 538 -24.73 3.44 -43.90
C THR A 538 -23.44 2.64 -44.08
N ALA A 539 -22.60 3.01 -45.05
CA ALA A 539 -21.29 2.40 -45.24
C ALA A 539 -20.34 2.57 -44.03
N THR A 540 -20.62 3.52 -43.12
CA THR A 540 -19.76 3.86 -41.98
C THR A 540 -20.49 3.86 -40.64
N SER A 541 -21.78 3.52 -40.59
CA SER A 541 -22.56 3.53 -39.35
C SER A 541 -23.63 2.44 -39.34
N ASN A 542 -23.82 1.79 -38.19
CA ASN A 542 -24.87 0.80 -38.01
C ASN A 542 -26.15 1.46 -37.49
N GLY A 543 -27.28 1.16 -38.14
CA GLY A 543 -28.60 1.68 -37.83
C GLY A 543 -29.33 0.86 -36.76
N ILE A 544 -30.12 1.54 -35.93
CA ILE A 544 -31.06 0.89 -34.99
C ILE A 544 -32.46 1.44 -35.15
N SER A 545 -33.44 0.59 -34.81
CA SER A 545 -34.84 0.94 -34.59
C SER A 545 -35.22 0.65 -33.13
N ARG A 546 -36.38 1.16 -32.69
CA ARG A 546 -36.89 0.92 -31.33
C ARG A 546 -38.00 -0.13 -31.37
N PRO A 547 -37.96 -1.15 -30.50
CA PRO A 547 -39.06 -2.11 -30.41
C PRO A 547 -40.40 -1.43 -30.10
N VAL A 548 -40.41 -0.42 -29.22
CA VAL A 548 -41.64 0.28 -28.82
C VAL A 548 -42.40 0.88 -30.02
N ASP A 549 -41.68 1.39 -31.03
CA ASP A 549 -42.29 1.98 -32.22
C ASP A 549 -43.10 0.97 -33.06
N LEU A 550 -42.85 -0.33 -32.88
CA LEU A 550 -43.58 -1.38 -33.60
C LEU A 550 -45.05 -1.49 -33.17
N ALA A 551 -45.43 -0.95 -32.00
CA ALA A 551 -46.83 -0.89 -31.53
C ALA A 551 -47.72 0.01 -32.39
N TRP A 552 -47.14 1.04 -33.03
CA TRP A 552 -47.89 2.07 -33.75
C TRP A 552 -47.60 2.10 -35.25
N LEU A 553 -47.17 0.98 -35.83
CA LEU A 553 -47.04 0.88 -37.29
C LEU A 553 -48.43 0.94 -37.94
N THR A 554 -48.56 1.73 -39.00
CA THR A 554 -49.81 1.84 -39.75
C THR A 554 -50.26 0.51 -40.36
N GLU A 555 -49.29 -0.34 -40.72
CA GLU A 555 -49.51 -1.69 -41.24
C GLU A 555 -48.67 -2.68 -40.44
N GLY A 556 -49.29 -3.78 -39.99
CA GLY A 556 -48.60 -4.83 -39.23
C GLY A 556 -48.12 -4.38 -37.85
N ALA A 557 -48.92 -3.55 -37.15
CA ALA A 557 -48.66 -3.20 -35.76
C ALA A 557 -48.54 -4.47 -34.91
N VAL A 558 -47.51 -4.48 -34.05
CA VAL A 558 -47.30 -5.58 -33.12
C VAL A 558 -48.16 -5.35 -31.88
N THR A 559 -49.04 -6.31 -31.57
CA THR A 559 -49.95 -6.23 -30.43
C THR A 559 -49.78 -7.36 -29.43
N ASP A 560 -48.89 -8.32 -29.70
CA ASP A 560 -48.64 -9.47 -28.84
C ASP A 560 -47.56 -9.16 -27.80
N TYR A 561 -47.42 -10.04 -26.81
CA TYR A 561 -46.32 -10.04 -25.84
C TYR A 561 -46.14 -8.67 -25.12
N LEU A 562 -44.91 -8.15 -25.05
CA LEU A 562 -44.57 -6.87 -24.42
C LEU A 562 -45.24 -5.65 -25.07
N TRP A 563 -45.89 -5.81 -26.23
CA TRP A 563 -46.61 -4.72 -26.90
C TRP A 563 -48.11 -4.70 -26.60
N ALA A 564 -48.63 -5.69 -25.86
CA ALA A 564 -50.04 -5.76 -25.52
C ALA A 564 -50.55 -4.46 -24.88
N GLY A 565 -51.58 -3.86 -25.49
CA GLY A 565 -52.19 -2.62 -25.04
C GLY A 565 -51.42 -1.33 -25.35
N LEU A 566 -50.21 -1.39 -25.93
CA LEU A 566 -49.45 -0.18 -26.27
C LEU A 566 -50.09 0.62 -27.42
N ALA A 567 -50.68 -0.07 -28.39
CA ALA A 567 -51.34 0.56 -29.55
C ALA A 567 -52.57 1.41 -29.15
N GLU A 568 -53.15 1.16 -27.97
CA GLU A 568 -54.29 1.91 -27.43
C GLU A 568 -53.87 3.19 -26.69
N GLN A 569 -52.56 3.32 -26.41
CA GLN A 569 -51.98 4.51 -25.77
C GLN A 569 -51.54 5.52 -26.84
N GLU A 570 -51.42 6.79 -26.43
CA GLU A 570 -50.73 7.77 -27.26
C GLU A 570 -49.28 7.36 -27.48
N ARG A 571 -48.74 7.66 -28.66
CA ARG A 571 -47.35 7.36 -28.98
C ARG A 571 -46.42 8.12 -28.04
N PHE A 572 -45.45 7.41 -27.46
CA PHE A 572 -44.42 7.96 -26.58
C PHE A 572 -43.01 7.52 -27.00
N ASP A 573 -42.00 8.21 -26.48
CA ASP A 573 -40.60 7.96 -26.79
C ASP A 573 -40.06 6.68 -26.11
N TYR A 574 -39.06 6.04 -26.70
CA TYR A 574 -38.48 4.81 -26.14
C TYR A 574 -37.85 5.00 -24.75
N SER A 575 -37.44 6.22 -24.41
CA SER A 575 -36.91 6.59 -23.09
C SER A 575 -37.98 6.83 -22.04
N ASP A 576 -39.26 6.88 -22.43
CA ASP A 576 -40.37 7.04 -21.48
C ASP A 576 -40.44 5.82 -20.54
N PRO A 577 -40.57 6.01 -19.21
CA PRO A 577 -40.69 4.91 -18.25
C PRO A 577 -41.86 3.95 -18.48
N ARG A 578 -42.86 4.34 -19.29
CA ARG A 578 -43.96 3.47 -19.72
C ARG A 578 -43.52 2.42 -20.74
N SER A 579 -42.39 2.62 -21.42
CA SER A 579 -41.83 1.66 -22.37
C SER A 579 -41.42 0.37 -21.65
N PRO A 580 -41.93 -0.80 -22.04
CA PRO A 580 -41.50 -2.07 -21.46
C PRO A 580 -40.13 -2.53 -21.98
N PHE A 581 -39.55 -1.79 -22.93
CA PHE A 581 -38.28 -2.09 -23.61
C PHE A 581 -37.12 -1.30 -22.99
N ASN A 582 -36.85 -1.58 -21.72
CA ASN A 582 -35.84 -0.90 -20.91
C ASN A 582 -34.59 -1.76 -20.66
N GLY A 583 -34.50 -2.97 -21.22
CA GLY A 583 -33.32 -3.84 -21.09
C GLY A 583 -33.08 -4.42 -19.69
N ALA A 584 -34.02 -4.30 -18.75
CA ALA A 584 -33.82 -4.73 -17.36
C ALA A 584 -34.20 -6.20 -17.08
N ARG A 585 -34.83 -6.90 -18.05
CA ARG A 585 -35.14 -8.33 -17.94
C ARG A 585 -34.00 -9.17 -18.46
N ARG A 586 -33.12 -9.58 -17.56
CA ARG A 586 -31.87 -10.26 -17.92
C ARG A 586 -31.86 -11.70 -17.41
N ASP A 587 -31.09 -12.52 -18.09
CA ASP A 587 -30.64 -13.82 -17.60
C ASP A 587 -29.17 -14.02 -17.98
N PHE A 588 -28.57 -15.05 -17.41
CA PHE A 588 -27.22 -15.43 -17.78
C PHE A 588 -27.06 -16.94 -17.74
N TYR A 589 -25.99 -17.40 -18.36
CA TYR A 589 -25.64 -18.79 -18.43
C TYR A 589 -24.21 -19.00 -17.96
N LEU A 590 -24.01 -20.08 -17.22
CA LEU A 590 -22.69 -20.54 -16.82
C LEU A 590 -22.44 -21.87 -17.52
N GLY A 591 -21.34 -21.94 -18.27
CA GLY A 591 -20.89 -23.12 -18.99
C GLY A 591 -19.53 -23.59 -18.51
N ASP A 592 -18.60 -23.74 -19.45
CA ASP A 592 -17.23 -24.17 -19.23
C ASP A 592 -16.50 -23.24 -18.23
N LEU A 593 -15.71 -23.87 -17.37
CA LEU A 593 -14.76 -23.25 -16.45
C LEU A 593 -13.60 -24.24 -16.30
N GLN A 594 -12.50 -23.95 -16.98
CA GLN A 594 -11.28 -24.74 -16.95
C GLN A 594 -10.16 -23.88 -16.41
N VAL A 595 -9.38 -24.42 -15.48
CA VAL A 595 -8.30 -23.70 -14.79
C VAL A 595 -7.09 -24.61 -14.71
N SER A 596 -5.93 -24.08 -15.11
CA SER A 596 -4.62 -24.74 -15.08
C SER A 596 -3.71 -24.03 -14.08
N ASP A 597 -2.68 -24.73 -13.59
CA ASP A 597 -1.69 -24.13 -12.70
C ASP A 597 -0.89 -23.03 -13.43
N PRO A 598 -0.93 -21.76 -12.95
CA PRO A 598 -0.17 -20.67 -13.57
C PRO A 598 1.34 -20.72 -13.27
N GLY A 599 1.80 -21.65 -12.43
CA GLY A 599 3.20 -21.77 -12.02
C GLY A 599 3.67 -20.68 -11.05
N THR A 600 2.74 -19.87 -10.51
CA THR A 600 3.04 -18.83 -9.52
C THR A 600 2.58 -19.25 -8.12
N LYS A 601 3.40 -18.95 -7.10
CA LYS A 601 3.17 -19.41 -5.72
C LYS A 601 1.82 -18.98 -5.13
N ASN A 602 1.30 -17.83 -5.54
CA ASN A 602 0.04 -17.26 -5.04
C ASN A 602 -1.11 -17.35 -6.05
N GLY A 603 -0.90 -17.99 -7.20
CA GLY A 603 -1.87 -18.04 -8.29
C GLY A 603 -2.07 -16.72 -9.03
N ILE A 604 -1.27 -15.68 -8.75
CA ILE A 604 -1.41 -14.38 -9.42
C ILE A 604 -0.55 -14.35 -10.67
N VAL A 605 -1.14 -13.95 -11.79
CA VAL A 605 -0.46 -13.59 -13.06
C VAL A 605 -0.97 -12.25 -13.56
N PHE A 606 -0.26 -11.64 -14.50
CA PHE A 606 -0.65 -10.40 -15.16
C PHE A 606 -0.83 -10.65 -16.66
N THR A 607 -1.98 -10.26 -17.21
CA THR A 607 -2.28 -10.34 -18.63
C THR A 607 -2.40 -8.95 -19.25
N ASP A 608 -2.35 -8.85 -20.57
CA ASP A 608 -2.90 -7.68 -21.25
C ASP A 608 -4.45 -7.59 -21.05
N PRO A 609 -5.08 -6.47 -21.43
CA PRO A 609 -6.53 -6.26 -21.27
C PRO A 609 -7.42 -7.27 -22.01
N TYR A 610 -6.88 -8.04 -22.96
CA TYR A 610 -7.61 -9.08 -23.70
C TYR A 610 -7.35 -10.50 -23.17
N GLY A 611 -6.63 -10.63 -22.04
CA GLY A 611 -6.32 -11.93 -21.44
C GLY A 611 -5.05 -12.59 -21.98
N GLY A 612 -4.29 -11.91 -22.84
CA GLY A 612 -3.07 -12.44 -23.45
C GLY A 612 -1.80 -12.20 -22.63
N SER A 613 -0.71 -12.83 -23.09
CA SER A 613 0.65 -12.65 -22.59
C SER A 613 0.83 -12.88 -21.08
N ALA A 614 0.04 -13.77 -20.47
CA ALA A 614 0.05 -14.05 -19.04
C ALA A 614 1.47 -14.33 -18.51
N GLY A 615 1.85 -13.70 -17.39
CA GLY A 615 3.14 -13.92 -16.74
C GLY A 615 3.19 -13.39 -15.30
N PRO A 616 4.25 -13.66 -14.54
CA PRO A 616 4.34 -13.28 -13.12
C PRO A 616 4.64 -11.80 -12.89
N GLU A 617 5.10 -11.07 -13.91
CA GLU A 617 5.55 -9.69 -13.79
C GLU A 617 4.50 -8.70 -14.28
N ARG A 618 4.26 -7.65 -13.49
CA ARG A 618 3.38 -6.54 -13.89
C ARG A 618 4.05 -5.72 -14.99
N ARG A 619 3.28 -5.38 -16.03
CA ARG A 619 3.64 -4.47 -17.12
C ARG A 619 2.67 -3.29 -17.16
N VAL A 620 2.98 -2.26 -17.96
CA VAL A 620 2.05 -1.13 -18.14
C VAL A 620 0.79 -1.63 -18.84
N GLY A 621 -0.39 -1.26 -18.32
CA GLY A 621 -1.68 -1.73 -18.83
C GLY A 621 -1.99 -3.20 -18.55
N SER A 622 -1.14 -3.92 -17.80
CA SER A 622 -1.42 -5.31 -17.46
C SER A 622 -2.34 -5.42 -16.24
N ILE A 623 -3.29 -6.36 -16.31
CA ILE A 623 -4.29 -6.60 -15.28
C ILE A 623 -3.91 -7.86 -14.49
N ALA A 624 -3.96 -7.76 -13.16
CA ALA A 624 -3.75 -8.91 -12.28
C ALA A 624 -4.94 -9.88 -12.36
N GLN A 625 -4.64 -11.16 -12.56
CA GLN A 625 -5.60 -12.27 -12.57
C GLN A 625 -5.25 -13.23 -11.44
N LEU A 626 -6.25 -13.80 -10.77
CA LEU A 626 -6.10 -14.88 -9.80
C LEU A 626 -6.53 -16.20 -10.44
N ILE A 627 -5.65 -17.20 -10.43
CA ILE A 627 -5.86 -18.51 -11.05
C ILE A 627 -5.37 -19.57 -10.07
N LYS A 628 -6.28 -20.42 -9.58
CA LYS A 628 -5.92 -21.62 -8.81
C LYS A 628 -6.77 -22.80 -9.29
N PRO A 629 -6.17 -23.86 -9.83
CA PRO A 629 -6.91 -25.06 -10.20
C PRO A 629 -7.37 -25.81 -8.95
N GLY A 630 -8.60 -26.30 -8.96
CA GLY A 630 -9.13 -27.23 -7.97
C GLY A 630 -8.86 -28.69 -8.34
N SER A 631 -9.41 -29.58 -7.52
CA SER A 631 -9.21 -31.03 -7.66
C SER A 631 -10.11 -31.72 -8.69
N VAL A 632 -11.21 -31.09 -9.13
CA VAL A 632 -12.22 -31.73 -9.98
C VAL A 632 -12.32 -31.05 -11.35
N LEU A 633 -12.45 -29.72 -11.40
CA LEU A 633 -12.82 -29.03 -12.65
C LEU A 633 -11.83 -29.19 -13.79
N GLY A 634 -10.52 -29.12 -13.52
CA GLY A 634 -9.43 -29.41 -14.48
C GLY A 634 -9.77 -29.10 -15.94
N THR A 635 -9.87 -30.15 -16.77
CA THR A 635 -10.23 -30.10 -18.20
C THR A 635 -11.65 -30.61 -18.49
N VAL A 636 -12.49 -30.74 -17.46
CA VAL A 636 -13.87 -31.20 -17.60
C VAL A 636 -14.67 -30.18 -18.39
N LYS A 637 -15.43 -30.66 -19.38
CA LYS A 637 -16.43 -29.83 -20.07
C LYS A 637 -17.71 -29.80 -19.27
N LEU A 638 -18.26 -28.61 -19.10
CA LEU A 638 -19.42 -28.39 -18.24
C LEU A 638 -20.70 -28.23 -19.06
N SER A 639 -21.83 -28.66 -18.48
CA SER A 639 -23.14 -28.35 -19.06
C SER A 639 -23.46 -26.88 -18.82
N ARG A 640 -23.96 -26.21 -19.86
CA ARG A 640 -24.46 -24.85 -19.72
C ARG A 640 -25.77 -24.81 -18.93
N GLN A 641 -25.79 -24.05 -17.86
CA GLN A 641 -26.95 -23.85 -16.97
C GLN A 641 -27.45 -22.41 -17.09
N LYS A 642 -28.78 -22.22 -17.11
CA LYS A 642 -29.43 -20.91 -17.20
C LYS A 642 -29.89 -20.44 -15.81
N PHE A 643 -29.64 -19.18 -15.50
CA PHE A 643 -30.01 -18.52 -14.24
C PHE A 643 -30.90 -17.31 -14.53
N ASP A 644 -31.62 -16.81 -13.52
CA ASP A 644 -32.39 -15.55 -13.61
C ASP A 644 -33.38 -15.45 -14.77
N ALA A 645 -33.91 -16.58 -15.24
CA ALA A 645 -34.87 -16.64 -16.35
C ALA A 645 -36.14 -15.79 -16.15
N LYS A 646 -36.42 -15.37 -14.92
CA LYS A 646 -37.57 -14.52 -14.54
C LYS A 646 -37.18 -13.18 -13.90
N ALA A 647 -35.89 -12.86 -13.80
CA ALA A 647 -35.45 -11.62 -13.16
C ALA A 647 -35.91 -10.39 -13.96
N ASP A 648 -36.34 -9.37 -13.23
CA ASP A 648 -36.66 -8.05 -13.78
C ASP A 648 -36.09 -7.00 -12.83
N PHE A 649 -34.89 -6.51 -13.15
CA PHE A 649 -34.18 -5.55 -12.31
C PHE A 649 -34.74 -4.13 -12.42
N GLY A 650 -35.70 -3.91 -13.34
CA GLY A 650 -36.35 -2.62 -13.58
C GLY A 650 -37.79 -2.55 -13.08
N LYS A 651 -38.25 -3.58 -12.37
CA LYS A 651 -39.62 -3.65 -11.88
C LYS A 651 -39.86 -2.64 -10.76
N ASP A 652 -40.88 -1.79 -10.94
CA ASP A 652 -41.43 -0.86 -9.93
C ASP A 652 -40.41 0.12 -9.31
N ASN A 653 -39.30 0.42 -10.00
CA ASN A 653 -38.20 1.25 -9.49
C ASN A 653 -37.79 2.41 -10.42
N GLY A 654 -38.56 2.64 -11.50
CA GLY A 654 -38.39 3.76 -12.42
C GLY A 654 -37.31 3.56 -13.48
N VAL A 655 -36.81 2.35 -13.70
CA VAL A 655 -35.85 2.06 -14.78
C VAL A 655 -36.48 2.23 -16.16
N HIS A 656 -35.78 2.96 -17.03
CA HIS A 656 -36.17 3.24 -18.40
C HIS A 656 -34.93 3.23 -19.31
N ALA A 657 -35.11 3.32 -20.64
CA ALA A 657 -33.97 3.46 -21.53
C ALA A 657 -33.42 4.91 -21.49
N PRO A 658 -32.09 5.13 -21.59
CA PRO A 658 -31.01 4.15 -21.78
C PRO A 658 -30.70 3.34 -20.51
N ASN A 659 -30.53 2.02 -20.67
CA ASN A 659 -30.14 1.07 -19.62
C ASN A 659 -29.42 -0.18 -20.18
#